data_AF-A0A534MSX0-F1
#
_entry.id   AF-A0A534MSX0-F1
#
_cell.length_a   1.000
_cell.length_b   1.000
_cell.length_c   1.000
_cell.angle_alpha   90.00
_cell.angle_beta   90.00
_cell.angle_gamma   90.00
#
_symmetry.space_group_name_H-M   'P 1'
#
loop_
_entity.id
_entity.type
_entity.pdbx_description
1 polymer ?
#
loop_
_entity_poly.entity_id
_entity_poly.type
_entity_poly.pdbx_seq_one_letter_code
_entity_poly.pdbx_strand_id
1 'polypeptide(L)'
;MGYVVRNKKLNSWVRDVASLCKPDAIHWCDGSKPEYDGLMAQMIASGVGVPLKKRPDCFLFRSDASDVARTEDRTYIGTASKEEAGPTNNWIDPEELKQTMTGLYDGSMRGRTMYVIPFSMGPIGSPIAKIGVEITDSPYVVCNMHIMTRVGTRVVESLGADGDFIPCLHSIGAPLAKGQKDSSWPCAPMEKKYISHFPEENLIWSFGSGYGGNALLGKKCLALRIASAMARREGWMAEHMLIMRLTSPRGKQYHVAAAFPSACGKTNLAMLVPTIPGWKCETIGEDICWMKIGPDGRLRAINPETGFFGVAPGTSYQSNAMAMDTLKKNVIFTNCALTDDGDVWWEGLNGAPPTHLIDWKGRDWSPNSKEPAAHPNARFTAPAAQCPAICSDWEKPEGVPIDIFIFGGRRSNLVPLVTEAFDWDHGVFLGATAASETTAAIIGKVGVLRRDPFAMMPFCGYNMADYFQHWLGMGDRLGGKAPRIFYVNWFRKSPQGKWLWPGFGENSRVLKWICERLEGSIGARKTPIGLLPNDGDLDTKGLTVQGEDVRELLKVDPGPWQPEIPDIEKFFGQFGSHLPGRLKEQFQLKTQDLKRRTLLVPEAPNTLVLFDIDGTLVDCGVAAGKCFSAAFQEVFGVACPIFAAEEVSGLTDAAIMTEVVRRLDIRCQDFERRRDLAFEIYARNLALELRHHQASEIPGASRAVQAARSIPGCVIGLLTGSTEATARIKLESAGLDFGQFACGAFSEDGELREILPPAARARFAQLFGQAPDVTVLIGDTPRDVQAALATGCEFIGVTTGPYGRASLERAGARVILENLDDTESLCTAIGTVRRQASAFRRLI
;
A
#
# COMPACT_ATOMS: atom_id res chain seq x y z
N MET A 1 5.62 -40.54 32.90
CA MET A 1 5.45 -41.73 32.04
C MET A 1 5.85 -41.31 30.64
N GLY A 2 6.83 -41.96 30.01
CA GLY A 2 7.22 -41.63 28.63
C GLY A 2 6.21 -42.18 27.62
N TYR A 3 5.97 -41.46 26.53
CA TYR A 3 5.17 -41.94 25.39
C TYR A 3 6.09 -42.62 24.35
N VAL A 4 5.54 -43.51 23.54
CA VAL A 4 6.33 -44.31 22.59
C VAL A 4 6.47 -43.59 21.25
N VAL A 5 7.71 -43.29 20.86
CA VAL A 5 8.03 -42.73 19.53
C VAL A 5 8.38 -43.87 18.57
N ARG A 6 7.50 -44.16 17.61
CA ARG A 6 7.70 -45.24 16.63
C ARG A 6 8.50 -44.81 15.40
N ASN A 7 8.69 -43.52 15.20
CA ASN A 7 9.35 -42.98 14.02
C ASN A 7 10.86 -43.28 14.02
N LYS A 8 11.30 -44.14 13.08
CA LYS A 8 12.70 -44.60 13.03
C LYS A 8 13.67 -43.49 12.66
N LYS A 9 13.30 -42.61 11.73
CA LYS A 9 14.11 -41.46 11.28
C LYS A 9 14.34 -40.49 12.44
N LEU A 10 13.29 -40.16 13.18
CA LEU A 10 13.37 -39.31 14.36
C LEU A 10 14.24 -39.92 15.47
N ASN A 11 14.02 -41.19 15.81
CA ASN A 11 14.84 -41.88 16.82
C ASN A 11 16.32 -42.00 16.40
N SER A 12 16.63 -42.12 15.11
CA SER A 12 18.01 -42.07 14.64
C SER A 12 18.60 -40.67 14.82
N TRP A 13 17.92 -39.65 14.31
CA TRP A 13 18.39 -38.27 14.39
C TRP A 13 18.64 -37.82 15.83
N VAL A 14 17.76 -38.17 16.78
CA VAL A 14 17.97 -37.87 18.21
C VAL A 14 19.22 -38.54 18.77
N ARG A 15 19.53 -39.78 18.36
CA ARG A 15 20.76 -40.48 18.79
C ARG A 15 22.02 -39.85 18.18
N ASP A 16 21.95 -39.43 16.92
CA ASP A 16 23.05 -38.78 16.22
C ASP A 16 23.36 -37.43 16.88
N VAL A 17 22.33 -36.63 17.17
CA VAL A 17 22.46 -35.36 17.88
C VAL A 17 22.97 -35.55 19.30
N ALA A 18 22.47 -36.54 20.05
CA ALA A 18 22.99 -36.84 21.39
C ALA A 18 24.47 -37.22 21.37
N SER A 19 24.90 -37.98 20.35
CA SER A 19 26.29 -38.38 20.18
C SER A 19 27.21 -37.20 19.84
N LEU A 20 26.71 -36.23 19.06
CA LEU A 20 27.40 -34.98 18.74
C LEU A 20 27.47 -34.04 19.96
N CYS A 21 26.31 -33.71 20.54
CA CYS A 21 26.19 -32.67 21.57
C CYS A 21 26.56 -33.14 22.98
N LYS A 22 26.60 -34.47 23.21
CA LYS A 22 27.02 -35.13 24.47
C LYS A 22 26.26 -34.60 25.71
N PRO A 23 24.92 -34.61 25.72
CA PRO A 23 24.14 -34.23 26.89
C PRO A 23 24.23 -35.28 28.01
N ASP A 24 23.97 -34.87 29.24
CA ASP A 24 23.96 -35.77 30.42
C ASP A 24 22.66 -36.59 30.50
N ALA A 25 21.56 -36.05 29.94
CA ALA A 25 20.26 -36.69 29.91
C ALA A 25 19.49 -36.30 28.64
N ILE A 26 18.52 -37.13 28.26
CA ILE A 26 17.59 -36.86 27.17
C ILE A 26 16.17 -36.84 27.74
N HIS A 27 15.42 -35.78 27.47
CA HIS A 27 14.03 -35.62 27.91
C HIS A 27 13.12 -35.45 26.70
N TRP A 28 12.13 -36.33 26.55
CA TRP A 28 11.12 -36.23 25.49
C TRP A 28 9.92 -35.43 25.99
N CYS A 29 9.70 -34.25 25.40
CA CYS A 29 8.63 -33.36 25.81
C CYS A 29 7.26 -33.95 25.44
N ASP A 30 6.37 -34.06 26.41
CA ASP A 30 5.00 -34.55 26.22
C ASP A 30 3.96 -33.43 26.05
N GLY A 31 4.35 -32.17 26.26
CA GLY A 31 3.49 -31.00 26.08
C GLY A 31 2.51 -30.78 27.25
N SER A 32 2.58 -31.61 28.30
CA SER A 32 1.62 -31.59 29.39
C SER A 32 1.86 -30.41 30.35
N LYS A 33 0.81 -30.00 31.06
CA LYS A 33 0.93 -29.00 32.13
C LYS A 33 1.90 -29.44 33.25
N PRO A 34 1.87 -30.69 33.75
CA PRO A 34 2.85 -31.15 34.74
C PRO A 34 4.31 -31.04 34.27
N GLU A 35 4.59 -31.31 32.99
CA GLU A 35 5.92 -31.10 32.42
C GLU A 35 6.31 -29.62 32.45
N TYR A 36 5.43 -28.73 31.94
CA TYR A 36 5.65 -27.28 31.97
C TYR A 36 5.90 -26.78 33.41
N ASP A 37 5.02 -27.13 34.34
CA ASP A 37 5.09 -26.69 35.74
C ASP A 37 6.37 -27.21 36.42
N GLY A 38 6.78 -28.45 36.11
CA GLY A 38 8.00 -29.06 36.62
C GLY A 38 9.26 -28.34 36.13
N LEU A 39 9.36 -28.08 34.82
CA LEU A 39 10.49 -27.35 34.24
C LEU A 39 10.55 -25.90 34.73
N MET A 40 9.39 -25.24 34.86
CA MET A 40 9.31 -23.89 35.40
C MET A 40 9.77 -23.86 36.86
N ALA A 41 9.28 -24.77 37.70
CA ALA A 41 9.70 -24.88 39.10
C ALA A 41 11.22 -25.09 39.24
N GLN A 42 11.83 -25.90 38.36
CA GLN A 42 13.29 -26.08 38.32
C GLN A 42 14.01 -24.76 38.00
N MET A 43 13.55 -24.00 37.00
CA MET A 43 14.15 -22.70 36.64
C MET A 43 13.97 -21.64 37.74
N ILE A 44 12.86 -21.66 38.49
CA ILE A 44 12.68 -20.77 39.64
C ILE A 44 13.60 -21.17 40.78
N ALA A 45 13.72 -22.47 41.08
CA ALA A 45 14.61 -22.97 42.13
C ALA A 45 16.09 -22.68 41.85
N SER A 46 16.50 -22.66 40.58
CA SER A 46 17.86 -22.28 40.17
C SER A 46 18.10 -20.77 40.10
N GLY A 47 17.08 -19.93 40.30
CA GLY A 47 17.16 -18.48 40.28
C GLY A 47 17.21 -17.85 38.89
N VAL A 48 16.88 -18.60 37.84
CA VAL A 48 16.85 -18.12 36.43
C VAL A 48 15.59 -17.29 36.17
N GLY A 49 14.46 -17.67 36.77
CA GLY A 49 13.19 -16.95 36.68
C GLY A 49 12.69 -16.43 38.02
N VAL A 50 11.81 -15.43 37.98
CA VAL A 50 11.16 -14.83 39.15
C VAL A 50 9.63 -14.99 39.02
N PRO A 51 8.93 -15.63 39.97
CA PRO A 51 7.47 -15.68 39.94
C PRO A 51 6.88 -14.31 40.28
N LEU A 52 5.82 -13.91 39.56
CA LEU A 52 5.13 -12.64 39.79
C LEU A 52 4.01 -12.83 40.82
N LYS A 53 4.06 -12.06 41.91
CA LYS A 53 3.11 -12.18 43.03
C LYS A 53 1.69 -11.75 42.65
N LYS A 54 1.56 -10.77 41.75
CA LYS A 54 0.27 -10.20 41.35
C LYS A 54 -0.40 -10.91 40.17
N ARG A 55 0.30 -11.83 39.51
CA ARG A 55 -0.17 -12.48 38.29
C ARG A 55 -0.06 -14.00 38.41
N PRO A 56 -1.20 -14.73 38.49
CA PRO A 56 -1.19 -16.18 38.59
C PRO A 56 -0.40 -16.84 37.46
N ASP A 57 0.49 -17.76 37.80
CA ASP A 57 1.30 -18.54 36.85
C ASP A 57 2.08 -17.66 35.85
N CYS A 58 2.53 -16.48 36.28
CA CYS A 58 3.39 -15.62 35.47
C CYS A 58 4.80 -15.53 36.04
N PHE A 59 5.76 -15.43 35.14
CA PHE A 59 7.19 -15.49 35.47
C PHE A 59 7.96 -14.43 34.69
N LEU A 60 8.96 -13.82 35.33
CA LEU A 60 9.89 -12.88 34.74
C LEU A 60 11.27 -13.52 34.57
N PHE A 61 11.81 -13.44 33.36
CA PHE A 61 13.18 -13.83 33.02
C PHE A 61 13.97 -12.60 32.57
N ARG A 62 15.28 -12.61 32.87
CA ARG A 62 16.23 -11.59 32.43
C ARG A 62 17.32 -12.25 31.62
N SER A 63 17.48 -11.84 30.37
CA SER A 63 18.54 -12.35 29.51
C SER A 63 19.85 -11.62 29.72
N ASP A 64 20.94 -12.24 29.27
CA ASP A 64 22.21 -11.55 29.13
C ASP A 64 22.07 -10.37 28.15
N ALA A 65 22.79 -9.27 28.40
CA ALA A 65 22.72 -8.07 27.58
C ALA A 65 23.22 -8.28 26.12
N SER A 66 24.03 -9.30 25.88
CA SER A 66 24.46 -9.72 24.55
C SER A 66 23.41 -10.56 23.80
N ASP A 67 22.30 -10.92 24.46
CA ASP A 67 21.29 -11.87 23.97
C ASP A 67 19.86 -11.34 24.15
N VAL A 68 19.60 -10.13 23.64
CA VAL A 68 18.33 -9.38 23.85
C VAL A 68 17.47 -9.19 22.59
N ALA A 69 17.97 -9.64 21.43
CA ALA A 69 17.35 -9.43 20.12
C ALA A 69 17.82 -10.47 19.09
N ARG A 70 17.23 -10.41 17.90
CA ARG A 70 17.72 -11.20 16.75
C ARG A 70 19.09 -10.70 16.33
N THR A 71 19.97 -11.62 15.96
CA THR A 71 21.31 -11.32 15.43
C THR A 71 21.29 -11.45 13.91
N GLU A 72 20.76 -10.43 13.22
CA GLU A 72 20.57 -10.44 11.75
C GLU A 72 21.90 -10.69 11.02
N ASP A 73 23.01 -10.10 11.47
CA ASP A 73 24.35 -10.29 10.90
C ASP A 73 24.93 -11.71 11.09
N ARG A 74 24.29 -12.53 11.93
CA ARG A 74 24.63 -13.93 12.20
C ARG A 74 23.52 -14.90 11.80
N THR A 75 22.57 -14.42 10.98
CA THR A 75 21.48 -15.21 10.43
C THR A 75 21.79 -15.54 8.99
N TYR A 76 21.89 -16.83 8.64
CA TYR A 76 22.36 -17.30 7.34
C TYR A 76 21.30 -18.14 6.62
N ILE A 77 21.28 -18.03 5.29
CA ILE A 77 20.53 -18.88 4.37
C ILE A 77 21.55 -19.65 3.53
N GLY A 78 21.69 -20.95 3.79
CA GLY A 78 22.55 -21.86 3.04
C GLY A 78 21.77 -22.54 1.91
N THR A 79 21.80 -21.93 0.73
CA THR A 79 21.32 -22.49 -0.55
C THR A 79 22.50 -22.97 -1.40
N ALA A 80 22.24 -23.81 -2.41
CA ALA A 80 23.27 -24.34 -3.32
C ALA A 80 24.13 -23.26 -3.99
N SER A 81 23.59 -22.07 -4.21
CA SER A 81 24.37 -20.91 -4.65
C SER A 81 24.00 -19.62 -3.90
N LYS A 82 24.91 -18.65 -3.94
CA LYS A 82 24.70 -17.32 -3.35
C LYS A 82 23.56 -16.55 -4.03
N GLU A 83 23.39 -16.75 -5.33
CA GLU A 83 22.34 -16.14 -6.14
C GLU A 83 20.94 -16.62 -5.70
N GLU A 84 20.80 -17.88 -5.31
CA GLU A 84 19.54 -18.44 -4.83
C GLU A 84 19.12 -17.91 -3.45
N ALA A 85 20.07 -17.57 -2.58
CA ALA A 85 19.79 -16.81 -1.36
C ALA A 85 19.46 -15.34 -1.68
N GLY A 86 20.12 -14.79 -2.70
CA GLY A 86 19.91 -13.44 -3.19
C GLY A 86 20.56 -12.35 -2.34
N PRO A 87 20.51 -11.09 -2.80
CA PRO A 87 21.30 -9.98 -2.24
C PRO A 87 20.81 -9.49 -0.87
N THR A 88 19.63 -9.93 -0.42
CA THR A 88 19.02 -9.52 0.85
C THR A 88 19.36 -10.45 2.02
N ASN A 89 19.98 -11.60 1.75
CA ASN A 89 20.28 -12.63 2.73
C ASN A 89 21.79 -12.76 2.93
N ASN A 90 22.21 -13.04 4.16
CA ASN A 90 23.58 -13.50 4.39
C ASN A 90 23.68 -14.96 3.92
N TRP A 91 24.65 -15.24 3.07
CA TRP A 91 24.88 -16.56 2.52
C TRP A 91 26.29 -17.03 2.90
N ILE A 92 26.37 -18.30 3.28
CA ILE A 92 27.60 -19.09 3.42
C ILE A 92 27.31 -20.40 2.70
N ASP A 93 28.31 -20.97 2.05
CA ASP A 93 28.20 -22.29 1.44
C ASP A 93 27.62 -23.31 2.45
N PRO A 94 26.60 -24.10 2.07
CA PRO A 94 25.94 -25.01 2.99
C PRO A 94 26.88 -26.03 3.64
N GLU A 95 27.89 -26.53 2.93
CA GLU A 95 28.85 -27.50 3.46
C GLU A 95 29.80 -26.84 4.45
N GLU A 96 30.34 -25.66 4.11
CA GLU A 96 31.18 -24.85 5.01
C GLU A 96 30.44 -24.48 6.30
N LEU A 97 29.19 -24.05 6.17
CA LEU A 97 28.35 -23.65 7.30
C LEU A 97 28.06 -24.83 8.22
N LYS A 98 27.73 -26.00 7.65
CA LYS A 98 27.51 -27.22 8.42
C LYS A 98 28.78 -27.69 9.11
N GLN A 99 29.93 -27.63 8.45
CA GLN A 99 31.22 -27.99 9.05
C GLN A 99 31.51 -27.10 10.27
N THR A 100 31.36 -25.79 10.11
CA THR A 100 31.58 -24.80 11.17
C THR A 100 30.66 -25.07 12.37
N MET A 101 29.36 -25.23 12.11
CA MET A 101 28.38 -25.43 13.18
C MET A 101 28.49 -26.81 13.84
N THR A 102 28.86 -27.86 13.12
CA THR A 102 29.13 -29.18 13.70
C THR A 102 30.26 -29.09 14.72
N GLY A 103 31.32 -28.33 14.42
CA GLY A 103 32.40 -28.06 15.37
C GLY A 103 31.95 -27.29 16.61
N LEU A 104 30.96 -26.40 16.49
CA LEU A 104 30.36 -25.70 17.63
C LEU A 104 29.47 -26.61 18.47
N TYR A 105 28.72 -27.52 17.84
CA TYR A 105 27.82 -28.45 18.52
C TYR A 105 28.55 -29.57 19.26
N ASP A 106 29.78 -29.93 18.90
CA ASP A 106 30.50 -31.03 19.55
C ASP A 106 30.67 -30.79 21.07
N GLY A 107 29.95 -31.59 21.86
CA GLY A 107 29.95 -31.50 23.31
C GLY A 107 29.30 -30.24 23.88
N SER A 108 28.51 -29.50 23.10
CA SER A 108 27.92 -28.22 23.54
C SER A 108 26.89 -28.35 24.66
N MET A 109 26.33 -29.56 24.85
CA MET A 109 25.29 -29.84 25.86
C MET A 109 25.83 -30.61 27.08
N ARG A 110 27.15 -30.78 27.23
CA ARG A 110 27.71 -31.44 28.41
C ARG A 110 27.25 -30.77 29.70
N GLY A 111 26.86 -31.56 30.70
CA GLY A 111 26.31 -31.04 31.96
C GLY A 111 24.88 -30.53 31.85
N ARG A 112 24.19 -30.75 30.71
CA ARG A 112 22.82 -30.28 30.45
C ARG A 112 21.93 -31.42 29.96
N THR A 113 20.62 -31.21 30.10
CA THR A 113 19.59 -32.07 29.52
C THR A 113 19.31 -31.64 28.09
N MET A 114 19.29 -32.61 27.16
CA MET A 114 18.78 -32.43 25.81
C MET A 114 17.28 -32.69 25.79
N TYR A 115 16.49 -31.65 25.56
CA TYR A 115 15.04 -31.73 25.39
C TYR A 115 14.70 -31.96 23.93
N VAL A 116 13.81 -32.91 23.66
CA VAL A 116 13.26 -33.19 22.33
C VAL A 116 11.81 -32.73 22.31
N ILE A 117 11.49 -31.73 21.50
CA ILE A 117 10.19 -31.05 21.44
C ILE A 117 9.54 -31.36 20.08
N PRO A 118 8.67 -32.37 19.98
CA PRO A 118 7.81 -32.53 18.80
C PRO A 118 6.70 -31.47 18.82
N PHE A 119 6.61 -30.68 17.75
CA PHE A 119 5.60 -29.62 17.64
C PHE A 119 4.93 -29.58 16.27
N SER A 120 3.67 -29.12 16.24
CA SER A 120 2.93 -28.79 15.02
C SER A 120 2.83 -27.27 14.84
N MET A 121 3.23 -26.80 13.65
CA MET A 121 2.94 -25.46 13.17
C MET A 121 1.63 -25.49 12.39
N GLY A 122 0.61 -24.83 12.93
CA GLY A 122 -0.77 -24.92 12.49
C GLY A 122 -1.58 -25.97 13.24
N PRO A 123 -2.92 -25.90 13.17
CA PRO A 123 -3.80 -26.90 13.78
C PRO A 123 -3.44 -28.31 13.30
N ILE A 124 -3.35 -29.26 14.23
CA ILE A 124 -3.05 -30.66 13.90
C ILE A 124 -4.14 -31.18 12.95
N GLY A 125 -3.72 -31.74 11.81
CA GLY A 125 -4.61 -32.20 10.74
C GLY A 125 -4.92 -31.16 9.65
N SER A 126 -4.45 -29.92 9.79
CA SER A 126 -4.53 -28.94 8.69
C SER A 126 -3.74 -29.41 7.46
N PRO A 127 -4.25 -29.25 6.23
CA PRO A 127 -3.56 -29.66 5.01
C PRO A 127 -2.29 -28.85 4.71
N ILE A 128 -2.05 -27.76 5.44
CA ILE A 128 -0.84 -26.94 5.33
C ILE A 128 -0.02 -26.88 6.62
N ALA A 129 -0.45 -27.59 7.67
CA ALA A 129 0.37 -27.71 8.88
C ALA A 129 1.67 -28.46 8.57
N LYS A 130 2.73 -28.13 9.31
CA LYS A 130 4.03 -28.80 9.23
C LYS A 130 4.45 -29.24 10.62
N ILE A 131 4.96 -30.47 10.71
CA ILE A 131 5.53 -31.00 11.96
C ILE A 131 7.02 -30.67 11.97
N GLY A 132 7.47 -30.07 13.07
CA GLY A 132 8.88 -29.89 13.39
C GLY A 132 9.26 -30.67 14.64
N VAL A 133 10.55 -30.96 14.78
CA VAL A 133 11.10 -31.43 16.04
C VAL A 133 12.28 -30.56 16.41
N GLU A 134 12.16 -29.86 17.53
CA GLU A 134 13.22 -29.03 18.08
C GLU A 134 13.99 -29.78 19.17
N ILE A 135 15.30 -29.87 19.01
CA ILE A 135 16.22 -30.33 20.06
C ILE A 135 16.88 -29.11 20.68
N THR A 136 16.83 -28.99 22.00
CA THR A 136 17.37 -27.83 22.75
C THR A 136 17.94 -28.26 24.09
N ASP A 137 18.91 -27.52 24.63
CA ASP A 137 19.42 -27.66 25.99
C ASP A 137 18.86 -26.61 26.97
N SER A 138 17.83 -25.86 26.56
CA SER A 138 17.23 -24.79 27.36
C SER A 138 15.78 -25.12 27.78
N PRO A 139 15.50 -25.29 29.09
CA PRO A 139 14.12 -25.47 29.56
C PRO A 139 13.25 -24.21 29.37
N TYR A 140 13.85 -23.02 29.31
CA TYR A 140 13.13 -21.77 28.97
C TYR A 140 12.56 -21.84 27.54
N VAL A 141 13.31 -22.41 26.60
CA VAL A 141 12.86 -22.63 25.23
C VAL A 141 11.70 -23.61 25.20
N VAL A 142 11.78 -24.74 25.93
CA VAL A 142 10.69 -25.72 26.05
C VAL A 142 9.40 -25.04 26.51
N CYS A 143 9.43 -24.30 27.63
CA CYS A 143 8.26 -23.63 28.18
C CYS A 143 7.66 -22.59 27.22
N ASN A 144 8.49 -21.84 26.48
CA ASN A 144 7.99 -20.92 25.46
C ASN A 144 7.38 -21.67 24.26
N MET A 145 7.98 -22.78 23.82
CA MET A 145 7.46 -23.60 22.73
C MET A 145 6.11 -24.25 23.07
N HIS A 146 5.88 -24.62 24.35
CA HIS A 146 4.55 -25.06 24.83
C HIS A 146 3.46 -24.00 24.65
N ILE A 147 3.83 -22.71 24.74
CA ILE A 147 2.88 -21.61 24.53
C ILE A 147 2.76 -21.26 23.05
N MET A 148 3.87 -21.24 22.31
CA MET A 148 3.95 -20.73 20.95
C MET A 148 3.60 -21.75 19.85
N THR A 149 3.67 -23.04 20.16
CA THR A 149 3.34 -24.13 19.22
C THR A 149 2.45 -25.19 19.86
N ARG A 150 1.85 -26.06 19.04
CA ARG A 150 1.17 -27.26 19.56
C ARG A 150 2.24 -28.32 19.87
N VAL A 151 2.65 -28.44 21.13
CA VAL A 151 3.57 -29.49 21.61
C VAL A 151 2.78 -30.67 22.15
N GLY A 152 3.24 -31.89 21.88
CA GLY A 152 2.86 -33.06 22.68
C GLY A 152 2.58 -34.33 21.90
N THR A 153 2.07 -35.35 22.61
CA THR A 153 1.94 -36.72 22.10
C THR A 153 1.12 -36.83 20.81
N ARG A 154 0.06 -36.01 20.66
CA ARG A 154 -0.76 -35.94 19.44
C ARG A 154 0.03 -35.57 18.19
N VAL A 155 1.11 -34.80 18.34
CA VAL A 155 2.02 -34.48 17.22
C VAL A 155 2.78 -35.73 16.79
N VAL A 156 3.29 -36.49 17.75
CA VAL A 156 4.01 -37.74 17.48
C VAL A 156 3.09 -38.82 16.90
N GLU A 157 1.85 -38.90 17.38
CA GLU A 157 0.82 -39.75 16.80
C GLU A 157 0.52 -39.35 15.35
N SER A 158 0.38 -38.04 15.07
CA SER A 158 0.17 -37.52 13.72
C SER A 158 1.37 -37.72 12.80
N LEU A 159 2.60 -37.70 13.33
CA LEU A 159 3.82 -37.99 12.59
C LEU A 159 3.91 -39.47 12.20
N GLY A 160 3.35 -40.36 13.02
CA GLY A 160 3.35 -41.80 12.74
C GLY A 160 4.76 -42.43 12.70
N ALA A 161 4.86 -43.63 12.13
CA ALA A 161 6.13 -44.38 12.06
C ALA A 161 7.07 -43.89 10.93
N ASP A 162 6.51 -43.30 9.88
CA ASP A 162 7.23 -43.00 8.63
C ASP A 162 7.06 -41.54 8.17
N GLY A 163 6.35 -40.69 8.92
CA GLY A 163 6.15 -39.30 8.54
C GLY A 163 7.45 -38.48 8.61
N ASP A 164 7.52 -37.47 7.74
CA ASP A 164 8.60 -36.50 7.72
C ASP A 164 8.37 -35.36 8.73
N PHE A 165 9.47 -34.84 9.24
CA PHE A 165 9.50 -33.69 10.13
C PHE A 165 10.64 -32.76 9.73
N ILE A 166 10.49 -31.48 10.09
CA ILE A 166 11.50 -30.44 9.93
C ILE A 166 12.46 -30.51 11.13
N PRO A 167 13.74 -30.87 10.95
CA PRO A 167 14.68 -30.96 12.04
C PRO A 167 15.16 -29.56 12.45
N CYS A 168 15.02 -29.26 13.73
CA CYS A 168 15.44 -27.99 14.34
C CYS A 168 16.46 -28.30 15.45
N LEU A 169 17.74 -28.01 15.25
CA LEU A 169 18.78 -28.21 16.26
C LEU A 169 19.12 -26.87 16.92
N HIS A 170 19.00 -26.81 18.23
CA HIS A 170 19.32 -25.65 19.04
C HIS A 170 20.27 -26.03 20.20
N SER A 171 21.24 -25.17 20.49
CA SER A 171 22.07 -25.25 21.70
C SER A 171 22.43 -23.84 22.14
N ILE A 172 22.28 -23.52 23.42
CA ILE A 172 22.72 -22.22 23.96
C ILE A 172 24.24 -22.06 23.94
N GLY A 173 24.99 -23.15 23.74
CA GLY A 173 26.44 -23.12 23.51
C GLY A 173 27.26 -22.84 24.77
N ALA A 174 26.76 -23.28 25.93
CA ALA A 174 27.37 -23.03 27.23
C ALA A 174 27.53 -24.35 28.02
N PRO A 175 28.37 -25.30 27.57
CA PRO A 175 28.57 -26.57 28.28
C PRO A 175 29.11 -26.33 29.70
N LEU A 176 28.75 -27.23 30.63
CA LEU A 176 29.13 -27.14 32.04
C LEU A 176 30.17 -28.21 32.39
N ALA A 177 31.29 -27.78 32.96
CA ALA A 177 32.22 -28.69 33.61
C ALA A 177 31.61 -29.25 34.91
N LYS A 178 32.08 -30.42 35.36
CA LYS A 178 31.62 -31.04 36.60
C LYS A 178 31.83 -30.07 37.78
N GLY A 179 30.75 -29.71 38.46
CA GLY A 179 30.76 -28.79 39.61
C GLY A 179 30.76 -27.30 39.25
N GLN A 180 30.78 -26.94 37.96
CA GLN A 180 30.64 -25.54 37.53
C GLN A 180 29.22 -25.05 37.81
N LYS A 181 29.11 -23.88 38.47
CA LYS A 181 27.83 -23.20 38.63
C LYS A 181 27.43 -22.54 37.31
N ASP A 182 26.18 -22.73 36.92
CA ASP A 182 25.62 -22.11 35.72
C ASP A 182 25.39 -20.60 35.90
N SER A 183 25.29 -19.87 34.80
CA SER A 183 24.86 -18.46 34.80
C SER A 183 23.34 -18.36 34.84
N SER A 184 22.80 -17.19 35.18
CA SER A 184 21.35 -16.95 35.17
C SER A 184 20.75 -16.93 33.75
N TRP A 185 21.57 -16.63 32.74
CA TRP A 185 21.21 -16.72 31.33
C TRP A 185 22.41 -17.25 30.52
N PRO A 186 22.54 -18.57 30.35
CA PRO A 186 23.63 -19.15 29.59
C PRO A 186 23.45 -18.89 28.08
N CYS A 187 24.49 -18.35 27.45
CA CYS A 187 24.58 -18.13 26.00
C CYS A 187 26.04 -18.09 25.55
N ALA A 188 26.29 -18.30 24.26
CA ALA A 188 27.63 -18.18 23.70
C ALA A 188 27.99 -16.70 23.42
N PRO A 189 29.29 -16.36 23.34
CA PRO A 189 29.76 -15.08 22.82
C PRO A 189 29.21 -14.76 21.43
N MET A 190 29.03 -13.48 21.12
CA MET A 190 28.37 -13.00 19.88
C MET A 190 29.01 -13.54 18.60
N GLU A 191 30.33 -13.65 18.56
CA GLU A 191 31.09 -14.15 17.40
C GLU A 191 30.90 -15.65 17.14
N LYS A 192 30.37 -16.39 18.12
CA LYS A 192 30.02 -17.81 18.01
C LYS A 192 28.52 -18.03 17.80
N LYS A 193 27.69 -16.99 17.73
CA LYS A 193 26.26 -17.14 17.47
C LYS A 193 26.02 -17.39 15.98
N TYR A 194 25.22 -18.41 15.66
CA TYR A 194 24.84 -18.77 14.29
C TYR A 194 23.37 -19.20 14.27
N ILE A 195 22.58 -18.59 13.38
CA ILE A 195 21.19 -18.98 13.13
C ILE A 195 21.07 -19.29 11.64
N SER A 196 21.10 -20.57 11.31
CA SER A 196 21.33 -21.06 9.96
C SER A 196 20.15 -21.88 9.46
N HIS A 197 19.81 -21.66 8.20
CA HIS A 197 18.66 -22.28 7.53
C HIS A 197 19.16 -22.93 6.25
N PHE A 198 18.76 -24.18 6.00
CA PHE A 198 19.09 -24.92 4.79
C PHE A 198 17.78 -25.24 4.07
N PRO A 199 17.32 -24.35 3.15
CA PRO A 199 15.98 -24.43 2.59
C PRO A 199 15.70 -25.69 1.77
N GLU A 200 16.71 -26.25 1.11
CA GLU A 200 16.58 -27.47 0.29
C GLU A 200 16.34 -28.73 1.14
N GLU A 201 16.90 -28.76 2.35
CA GLU A 201 16.78 -29.88 3.29
C GLU A 201 15.65 -29.69 4.30
N ASN A 202 15.02 -28.51 4.32
CA ASN A 202 14.12 -28.07 5.39
C ASN A 202 14.76 -28.25 6.78
N LEU A 203 15.99 -27.77 6.95
CA LEU A 203 16.79 -27.95 8.16
C LEU A 203 17.10 -26.59 8.80
N ILE A 204 17.04 -26.53 10.13
CA ILE A 204 17.35 -25.33 10.90
C ILE A 204 18.34 -25.67 12.00
N TRP A 205 19.47 -24.96 12.02
CA TRP A 205 20.47 -25.05 13.08
C TRP A 205 20.64 -23.69 13.75
N SER A 206 20.53 -23.64 15.07
CA SER A 206 20.77 -22.45 15.87
C SER A 206 21.75 -22.74 17.01
N PHE A 207 22.72 -21.86 17.20
CA PHE A 207 23.73 -22.00 18.23
C PHE A 207 24.00 -20.67 18.93
N GLY A 208 24.08 -20.71 20.25
CA GLY A 208 24.67 -19.65 21.07
C GLY A 208 23.72 -18.62 21.64
N SER A 209 22.41 -18.70 21.38
CA SER A 209 21.41 -17.70 21.82
C SER A 209 20.19 -18.40 22.41
N GLY A 210 19.77 -18.02 23.61
CA GLY A 210 18.53 -18.49 24.23
C GLY A 210 17.32 -17.59 23.94
N TYR A 211 17.53 -16.48 23.24
CA TYR A 211 16.54 -15.41 23.11
C TYR A 211 15.58 -15.59 21.93
N GLY A 212 14.28 -15.65 22.24
CA GLY A 212 13.18 -15.37 21.31
C GLY A 212 13.35 -16.01 19.92
N GLY A 213 13.37 -15.18 18.88
CA GLY A 213 13.42 -15.65 17.48
C GLY A 213 14.69 -16.39 17.05
N ASN A 214 15.75 -16.41 17.87
CA ASN A 214 16.95 -17.22 17.62
C ASN A 214 16.81 -18.63 18.19
N ALA A 215 15.98 -18.82 19.22
CA ALA A 215 15.86 -20.07 19.95
C ALA A 215 14.51 -20.77 19.75
N LEU A 216 13.42 -20.03 19.57
CA LEU A 216 12.09 -20.59 19.27
C LEU A 216 12.01 -20.93 17.77
N LEU A 217 12.56 -22.07 17.37
CA LEU A 217 12.84 -22.36 15.96
C LEU A 217 11.56 -22.58 15.14
N GLY A 218 10.46 -22.97 15.79
CA GLY A 218 9.12 -22.97 15.16
C GLY A 218 8.67 -21.60 14.66
N LYS A 219 9.10 -20.49 15.28
CA LYS A 219 8.60 -19.14 15.00
C LYS A 219 9.17 -18.53 13.71
N LYS A 220 10.30 -17.82 13.77
CA LYS A 220 10.81 -17.08 12.60
C LYS A 220 11.60 -17.99 11.65
N CYS A 221 12.36 -18.93 12.19
CA CYS A 221 13.21 -19.82 11.41
C CYS A 221 12.37 -20.80 10.56
N LEU A 222 11.45 -21.52 11.18
CA LEU A 222 10.55 -22.41 10.46
C LEU A 222 9.44 -21.63 9.79
N ALA A 223 8.60 -20.90 10.53
CA ALA A 223 7.33 -20.42 9.98
C ALA A 223 7.41 -19.24 9.01
N LEU A 224 8.59 -18.65 8.79
CA LEU A 224 8.82 -17.71 7.70
C LEU A 224 9.96 -18.13 6.77
N ARG A 225 11.19 -18.39 7.27
CA ARG A 225 12.33 -18.65 6.36
C ARG A 225 12.22 -19.99 5.64
N ILE A 226 12.21 -21.10 6.38
CA ILE A 226 12.04 -22.43 5.75
C ILE A 226 10.65 -22.54 5.10
N ALA A 227 9.61 -22.00 5.75
CA ALA A 227 8.25 -21.99 5.22
C ALA A 227 8.12 -21.24 3.90
N SER A 228 8.75 -20.08 3.72
CA SER A 228 8.66 -19.32 2.45
C SER A 228 9.31 -20.08 1.29
N ALA A 229 10.44 -20.76 1.54
CA ALA A 229 11.07 -21.62 0.54
C ALA A 229 10.22 -22.86 0.22
N MET A 230 9.64 -23.53 1.22
CA MET A 230 8.67 -24.61 1.00
C MET A 230 7.45 -24.12 0.22
N ALA A 231 6.93 -22.96 0.60
CA ALA A 231 5.75 -22.33 0.01
C ALA A 231 5.95 -22.03 -1.48
N ARG A 232 7.13 -21.53 -1.87
CA ARG A 232 7.51 -21.38 -3.28
C ARG A 232 7.46 -22.72 -4.02
N ARG A 233 8.14 -23.76 -3.51
CA ARG A 233 8.24 -25.07 -4.17
C ARG A 233 6.88 -25.78 -4.28
N GLU A 234 6.03 -25.62 -3.26
CA GLU A 234 4.75 -26.34 -3.14
C GLU A 234 3.53 -25.50 -3.59
N GLY A 235 3.74 -24.24 -4.01
CA GLY A 235 2.70 -23.37 -4.54
C GLY A 235 1.70 -22.83 -3.50
N TRP A 236 2.15 -22.48 -2.29
CA TRP A 236 1.39 -21.78 -1.24
C TRP A 236 2.19 -20.55 -0.74
N MET A 237 1.80 -19.87 0.33
CA MET A 237 2.49 -18.64 0.82
C MET A 237 2.72 -18.68 2.33
N ALA A 238 3.90 -18.22 2.77
CA ALA A 238 4.23 -18.05 4.19
C ALA A 238 4.66 -16.61 4.43
N GLU A 239 3.83 -15.87 5.16
CA GLU A 239 3.87 -14.41 5.18
C GLU A 239 3.96 -13.86 6.60
N HIS A 240 4.69 -12.75 6.76
CA HIS A 240 4.79 -12.01 8.02
C HIS A 240 3.58 -11.10 8.22
N MET A 241 2.40 -11.73 8.30
CA MET A 241 1.11 -11.06 8.38
C MET A 241 0.36 -11.47 9.65
N LEU A 242 -0.31 -10.51 10.28
CA LEU A 242 -1.43 -10.83 11.16
C LEU A 242 -2.60 -11.38 10.35
N ILE A 243 -3.54 -12.04 11.02
CA ILE A 243 -4.84 -12.44 10.49
C ILE A 243 -5.91 -11.99 11.48
N MET A 244 -6.93 -11.27 10.98
CA MET A 244 -8.08 -10.85 11.79
C MET A 244 -9.38 -11.01 11.02
N ARG A 245 -10.48 -11.18 11.76
CA ARG A 245 -11.85 -11.14 11.24
C ARG A 245 -12.51 -9.82 11.64
N LEU A 246 -13.10 -9.15 10.67
CA LEU A 246 -13.94 -7.97 10.84
C LEU A 246 -15.39 -8.37 10.60
N THR A 247 -16.29 -8.05 11.53
CA THR A 247 -17.73 -8.21 11.35
C THR A 247 -18.38 -6.84 11.33
N SER A 248 -19.05 -6.54 10.21
CA SER A 248 -19.81 -5.30 10.03
C SER A 248 -21.11 -5.30 10.87
N PRO A 249 -21.75 -4.13 11.09
CA PRO A 249 -23.04 -4.05 11.77
C PRO A 249 -24.16 -4.88 11.12
N ARG A 250 -24.01 -5.24 9.83
CA ARG A 250 -24.97 -6.10 9.11
C ARG A 250 -24.66 -7.61 9.26
N GLY A 251 -23.67 -7.97 10.08
CA GLY A 251 -23.23 -9.36 10.29
C GLY A 251 -22.31 -9.92 9.21
N LYS A 252 -21.97 -9.15 8.17
CA LYS A 252 -21.04 -9.59 7.13
C LYS A 252 -19.61 -9.65 7.66
N GLN A 253 -18.94 -10.78 7.43
CA GLN A 253 -17.59 -11.05 7.88
C GLN A 253 -16.57 -10.84 6.76
N TYR A 254 -15.43 -10.27 7.10
CA TYR A 254 -14.26 -10.06 6.25
C TYR A 254 -13.03 -10.56 6.97
N HIS A 255 -12.07 -11.11 6.24
CA HIS A 255 -10.80 -11.54 6.79
C HIS A 255 -9.65 -10.77 6.17
N VAL A 256 -8.84 -10.20 7.04
CA VAL A 256 -7.73 -9.32 6.68
C VAL A 256 -6.44 -10.01 7.04
N ALA A 257 -5.51 -10.06 6.09
CA ALA A 257 -4.11 -10.35 6.33
C ALA A 257 -3.29 -9.06 6.16
N ALA A 258 -2.51 -8.67 7.18
CA ALA A 258 -1.78 -7.40 7.14
C ALA A 258 -0.30 -7.54 7.51
N ALA A 259 0.58 -7.08 6.62
CA ALA A 259 2.03 -7.09 6.77
C ALA A 259 2.54 -5.69 7.13
N PHE A 260 3.05 -5.57 8.36
CA PHE A 260 3.80 -4.40 8.82
C PHE A 260 5.16 -4.85 9.38
N PRO A 261 6.22 -4.06 9.20
CA PRO A 261 7.50 -4.30 9.85
C PRO A 261 7.39 -4.45 11.37
N SER A 262 8.44 -4.97 11.98
CA SER A 262 8.48 -5.15 13.45
C SER A 262 8.25 -3.80 14.15
N ALA A 263 7.42 -3.81 15.22
CA ALA A 263 7.00 -2.61 15.97
C ALA A 263 6.24 -1.53 15.16
N CYS A 264 5.61 -1.90 14.04
CA CYS A 264 4.75 -1.00 13.24
C CYS A 264 3.23 -1.26 13.41
N GLY A 265 2.82 -1.94 14.48
CA GLY A 265 1.42 -2.03 14.90
C GLY A 265 0.65 -3.32 14.55
N LYS A 266 1.33 -4.42 14.17
CA LYS A 266 0.63 -5.69 13.87
C LYS A 266 -0.21 -6.19 15.05
N THR A 267 0.38 -6.36 16.22
CA THR A 267 -0.32 -6.79 17.45
C THR A 267 -1.49 -5.87 17.81
N ASN A 268 -1.32 -4.55 17.72
CA ASN A 268 -2.40 -3.59 17.97
C ASN A 268 -3.55 -3.71 16.96
N LEU A 269 -3.25 -3.96 15.68
CA LEU A 269 -4.30 -4.12 14.66
C LEU A 269 -5.01 -5.47 14.78
N ALA A 270 -4.26 -6.55 15.02
CA ALA A 270 -4.80 -7.90 15.16
C ALA A 270 -5.80 -8.00 16.32
N MET A 271 -5.51 -7.31 17.42
CA MET A 271 -6.31 -7.29 18.65
C MET A 271 -7.08 -5.96 18.84
N LEU A 272 -7.38 -5.28 17.74
CA LEU A 272 -8.02 -3.97 17.75
C LEU A 272 -9.40 -4.03 18.41
N VAL A 273 -9.72 -3.03 19.24
CA VAL A 273 -11.10 -2.79 19.71
C VAL A 273 -11.70 -1.66 18.87
N PRO A 274 -12.76 -1.92 18.06
CA PRO A 274 -13.36 -0.89 17.21
C PRO A 274 -13.95 0.25 18.02
N THR A 275 -13.78 1.48 17.51
CA THR A 275 -14.39 2.69 18.06
C THR A 275 -15.71 3.03 17.37
N ILE A 276 -16.01 2.39 16.22
CA ILE A 276 -17.27 2.56 15.50
C ILE A 276 -18.31 1.55 16.02
N PRO A 277 -19.50 2.02 16.45
CA PRO A 277 -20.56 1.13 16.93
C PRO A 277 -20.95 0.04 15.92
N GLY A 278 -21.17 -1.17 16.43
CA GLY A 278 -21.62 -2.33 15.64
C GLY A 278 -20.52 -3.06 14.87
N TRP A 279 -19.31 -2.49 14.76
CA TRP A 279 -18.16 -3.22 14.22
C TRP A 279 -17.53 -4.09 15.29
N LYS A 280 -17.13 -5.30 14.92
CA LYS A 280 -16.39 -6.24 15.76
C LYS A 280 -15.10 -6.67 15.07
N CYS A 281 -14.01 -6.73 15.83
CA CYS A 281 -12.74 -7.33 15.41
C CYS A 281 -12.46 -8.59 16.24
N GLU A 282 -11.93 -9.62 15.60
CA GLU A 282 -11.51 -10.85 16.26
C GLU A 282 -10.13 -11.28 15.73
N THR A 283 -9.24 -11.68 16.64
CA THR A 283 -7.86 -12.10 16.37
C THR A 283 -7.82 -13.54 15.88
N ILE A 284 -7.12 -13.82 14.78
CA ILE A 284 -6.78 -15.21 14.38
C ILE A 284 -5.28 -15.47 14.59
N GLY A 285 -4.46 -14.49 14.24
CA GLY A 285 -3.02 -14.48 14.51
C GLY A 285 -2.47 -13.06 14.43
N GLU A 286 -1.35 -12.79 15.11
CA GLU A 286 -0.79 -11.43 15.17
C GLU A 286 0.50 -11.24 14.36
N ASP A 287 1.10 -12.31 13.83
CA ASP A 287 2.48 -12.26 13.35
C ASP A 287 2.75 -13.10 12.09
N ILE A 288 2.21 -14.31 11.98
CA ILE A 288 2.49 -15.23 10.86
C ILE A 288 1.20 -15.73 10.22
N CYS A 289 1.20 -15.79 8.90
CA CYS A 289 0.08 -16.23 8.08
C CYS A 289 0.55 -17.25 7.04
N TRP A 290 0.01 -18.46 7.08
CA TRP A 290 0.22 -19.46 6.03
C TRP A 290 -1.02 -19.59 5.18
N MET A 291 -0.86 -19.47 3.87
CA MET A 291 -1.97 -19.32 2.94
C MET A 291 -1.88 -20.28 1.77
N LYS A 292 -2.98 -20.95 1.43
CA LYS A 292 -3.07 -21.85 0.27
C LYS A 292 -4.41 -21.70 -0.42
N ILE A 293 -4.43 -21.90 -1.74
CA ILE A 293 -5.67 -21.90 -2.51
C ILE A 293 -6.52 -23.08 -2.03
N GLY A 294 -7.69 -22.78 -1.49
CA GLY A 294 -8.67 -23.76 -1.04
C GLY A 294 -9.50 -24.34 -2.20
N PRO A 295 -10.35 -25.33 -1.91
CA PRO A 295 -11.21 -25.97 -2.93
C PRO A 295 -12.17 -25.00 -3.64
N ASP A 296 -12.54 -23.89 -2.98
CA ASP A 296 -13.37 -22.82 -3.56
C ASP A 296 -12.58 -21.87 -4.47
N GLY A 297 -11.28 -22.12 -4.67
CA GLY A 297 -10.37 -21.28 -5.44
C GLY A 297 -9.98 -19.97 -4.74
N ARG A 298 -10.37 -19.77 -3.48
CA ARG A 298 -9.98 -18.61 -2.68
C ARG A 298 -8.74 -18.93 -1.87
N LEU A 299 -7.98 -17.91 -1.51
CA LEU A 299 -6.86 -18.07 -0.60
C LEU A 299 -7.37 -18.31 0.83
N ARG A 300 -6.96 -19.41 1.46
CA ARG A 300 -7.32 -19.80 2.83
C ARG A 300 -6.09 -19.69 3.72
N ALA A 301 -6.25 -19.04 4.87
CA ALA A 301 -5.17 -18.74 5.81
C ALA A 301 -5.33 -19.48 7.14
N ILE A 302 -4.21 -19.96 7.68
CA ILE A 302 -4.09 -20.35 9.08
C ILE A 302 -3.03 -19.49 9.78
N ASN A 303 -3.20 -19.30 11.08
CA ASN A 303 -2.10 -18.90 11.96
C ASN A 303 -1.36 -20.18 12.40
N PRO A 304 -0.06 -20.34 12.06
CA PRO A 304 0.68 -21.52 12.49
C PRO A 304 0.99 -21.53 14.01
N GLU A 305 0.92 -20.40 14.70
CA GLU A 305 1.28 -20.25 16.12
C GLU A 305 0.10 -20.52 17.08
N THR A 306 0.36 -20.91 18.33
CA THR A 306 -0.64 -21.04 19.44
C THR A 306 -0.59 -19.91 20.45
N GLY A 307 0.40 -19.03 20.33
CA GLY A 307 0.70 -18.01 21.31
C GLY A 307 1.08 -16.68 20.69
N PHE A 308 1.18 -15.67 21.53
CA PHE A 308 1.64 -14.32 21.18
C PHE A 308 3.00 -14.09 21.78
N PHE A 309 3.93 -13.59 20.97
CA PHE A 309 5.29 -13.22 21.38
C PHE A 309 5.48 -11.71 21.18
N GLY A 310 4.64 -10.95 21.86
CA GLY A 310 4.49 -9.52 21.64
C GLY A 310 5.56 -8.68 22.33
N VAL A 311 5.79 -7.47 21.80
CA VAL A 311 6.64 -6.45 22.45
C VAL A 311 5.89 -5.88 23.63
N ALA A 312 6.49 -5.88 24.83
CA ALA A 312 5.86 -5.34 26.03
C ALA A 312 5.83 -3.80 26.03
N PRO A 313 6.95 -3.06 25.87
CA PRO A 313 6.95 -1.60 25.86
C PRO A 313 5.92 -0.98 24.90
N GLY A 314 5.19 0.02 25.38
CA GLY A 314 4.10 0.69 24.67
C GLY A 314 2.73 -0.02 24.75
N THR A 315 2.66 -1.25 25.27
CA THR A 315 1.39 -1.96 25.50
C THR A 315 0.68 -1.41 26.75
N SER A 316 -0.55 -0.96 26.61
CA SER A 316 -1.37 -0.38 27.69
C SER A 316 -2.86 -0.60 27.41
N TYR A 317 -3.76 -0.28 28.34
CA TYR A 317 -5.20 -0.34 28.07
C TYR A 317 -5.63 0.70 27.04
N GLN A 318 -4.87 1.79 26.88
CA GLN A 318 -5.11 2.79 25.85
C GLN A 318 -4.68 2.30 24.46
N SER A 319 -3.55 1.59 24.35
CA SER A 319 -3.01 1.15 23.06
C SER A 319 -3.50 -0.22 22.62
N ASN A 320 -3.69 -1.15 23.56
CA ASN A 320 -4.15 -2.51 23.31
C ASN A 320 -4.74 -3.18 24.57
N ALA A 321 -6.01 -2.88 24.85
CA ALA A 321 -6.74 -3.48 25.98
C ALA A 321 -6.80 -5.01 25.92
N MET A 322 -6.96 -5.58 24.73
CA MET A 322 -7.05 -7.03 24.54
C MET A 322 -5.74 -7.74 24.89
N ALA A 323 -4.59 -7.15 24.53
CA ALA A 323 -3.30 -7.63 25.00
C ALA A 323 -3.22 -7.55 26.54
N MET A 324 -3.54 -6.39 27.15
CA MET A 324 -3.49 -6.24 28.61
C MET A 324 -4.33 -7.29 29.36
N ASP A 325 -5.52 -7.62 28.85
CA ASP A 325 -6.38 -8.66 29.40
C ASP A 325 -5.81 -10.07 29.20
N THR A 326 -5.17 -10.33 28.06
CA THR A 326 -4.46 -11.59 27.79
C THR A 326 -3.31 -11.81 28.78
N LEU A 327 -2.69 -10.74 29.27
CA LEU A 327 -1.48 -10.77 30.11
C LEU A 327 -1.73 -10.98 31.61
N LYS A 328 -2.96 -11.29 32.01
CA LYS A 328 -3.34 -11.42 33.44
C LYS A 328 -2.83 -12.69 34.12
N LYS A 329 -2.56 -13.76 33.38
CA LYS A 329 -2.14 -15.07 33.90
C LYS A 329 -1.42 -15.92 32.85
N ASN A 330 -0.66 -16.92 33.28
CA ASN A 330 0.03 -17.89 32.40
C ASN A 330 0.98 -17.23 31.38
N VAL A 331 1.78 -16.26 31.80
CA VAL A 331 2.65 -15.47 30.91
C VAL A 331 4.12 -15.59 31.31
N ILE A 332 4.98 -15.76 30.31
CA ILE A 332 6.42 -15.57 30.45
C ILE A 332 6.77 -14.16 30.00
N PHE A 333 7.25 -13.31 30.91
CA PHE A 333 7.82 -12.00 30.61
C PHE A 333 9.33 -12.11 30.51
N THR A 334 9.92 -11.45 29.52
CA THR A 334 11.37 -11.44 29.32
C THR A 334 11.86 -10.01 29.18
N ASN A 335 12.79 -9.60 30.05
CA ASN A 335 13.41 -8.28 30.10
C ASN A 335 12.46 -7.10 30.42
N CYS A 336 11.33 -7.36 31.08
CA CYS A 336 10.54 -6.30 31.71
C CYS A 336 11.17 -5.87 33.04
N ALA A 337 10.77 -4.69 33.55
CA ALA A 337 11.11 -4.28 34.91
C ALA A 337 10.22 -5.01 35.94
N LEU A 338 10.69 -5.08 37.18
CA LEU A 338 9.98 -5.67 38.32
C LEU A 338 9.63 -4.57 39.34
N THR A 339 8.38 -4.52 39.77
CA THR A 339 7.90 -3.63 40.83
C THR A 339 8.19 -4.22 42.22
N ASP A 340 8.26 -3.36 43.24
CA ASP A 340 8.52 -3.77 44.63
C ASP A 340 7.46 -4.73 45.19
N ASP A 341 6.23 -4.61 44.71
CA ASP A 341 5.10 -5.47 45.07
C ASP A 341 4.99 -6.74 44.21
N GLY A 342 5.98 -7.00 43.34
CA GLY A 342 6.14 -8.25 42.60
C GLY A 342 5.29 -8.38 41.34
N ASP A 343 5.06 -7.28 40.61
CA ASP A 343 4.48 -7.25 39.27
C ASP A 343 5.51 -6.76 38.23
N VAL A 344 5.16 -6.80 36.95
CA VAL A 344 5.97 -6.26 35.86
C VAL A 344 5.65 -4.80 35.56
N TRP A 345 6.65 -4.08 35.06
CA TRP A 345 6.50 -2.74 34.50
C TRP A 345 7.31 -2.56 33.20
N TRP A 346 6.87 -1.64 32.34
CA TRP A 346 7.59 -1.21 31.15
C TRP A 346 7.19 0.21 30.74
N GLU A 347 8.01 0.84 29.90
CA GLU A 347 7.76 2.17 29.33
C GLU A 347 6.45 2.19 28.55
N GLY A 348 5.57 3.13 28.89
CA GLY A 348 4.25 3.26 28.25
C GLY A 348 3.17 2.32 28.81
N LEU A 349 3.45 1.59 29.90
CA LEU A 349 2.40 0.94 30.70
C LEU A 349 1.48 2.00 31.34
N ASN A 350 0.27 1.58 31.74
CA ASN A 350 -0.74 2.48 32.31
C ASN A 350 -0.24 3.22 33.57
N GLY A 351 -0.56 4.51 33.67
CA GLY A 351 -0.26 5.34 34.84
C GLY A 351 1.12 5.99 34.83
N ALA A 352 1.45 6.68 35.92
CA ALA A 352 2.79 7.27 36.12
C ALA A 352 3.83 6.17 36.41
N PRO A 353 5.10 6.37 36.03
CA PRO A 353 6.17 5.43 36.40
C PRO A 353 6.31 5.36 37.93
N PRO A 354 6.45 4.16 38.52
CA PRO A 354 6.74 4.01 39.94
C PRO A 354 8.01 4.75 40.36
N THR A 355 8.08 5.18 41.63
CA THR A 355 9.26 5.88 42.18
C THR A 355 10.49 4.99 42.26
N HIS A 356 10.27 3.67 42.36
CA HIS A 356 11.31 2.64 42.42
C HIS A 356 10.88 1.40 41.63
N LEU A 357 11.83 0.77 40.93
CA LEU A 357 11.71 -0.49 40.21
C LEU A 357 13.05 -1.23 40.25
N ILE A 358 13.05 -2.53 39.96
CA ILE A 358 14.25 -3.24 39.51
C ILE A 358 14.21 -3.38 38.00
N ASP A 359 15.21 -2.85 37.31
CA ASP A 359 15.30 -2.88 35.85
C ASP A 359 15.51 -4.30 35.29
N TRP A 360 15.47 -4.39 33.96
CA TRP A 360 15.67 -5.64 33.23
C TRP A 360 17.08 -6.22 33.38
N LYS A 361 18.07 -5.43 33.84
CA LYS A 361 19.43 -5.87 34.16
C LYS A 361 19.58 -6.25 35.64
N GLY A 362 18.52 -6.13 36.45
CA GLY A 362 18.53 -6.45 37.87
C GLY A 362 19.07 -5.35 38.78
N ARG A 363 19.08 -4.08 38.33
CA ARG A 363 19.57 -2.92 39.08
C ARG A 363 18.41 -2.05 39.57
N ASP A 364 18.60 -1.32 40.66
CA ASP A 364 17.63 -0.30 41.09
C ASP A 364 17.42 0.76 40.01
N TRP A 365 16.16 1.15 39.81
CA TRP A 365 15.73 2.12 38.82
C TRP A 365 14.74 3.11 39.42
N SER A 366 14.82 4.36 38.97
CA SER A 366 13.85 5.42 39.29
C SER A 366 13.54 6.21 38.01
N PRO A 367 12.48 7.05 37.99
CA PRO A 367 12.18 7.90 36.84
C PRO A 367 13.32 8.87 36.43
N ASN A 368 14.30 9.09 37.31
CA ASN A 368 15.48 9.91 37.04
C ASN A 368 16.65 9.11 36.43
N SER A 369 16.53 7.79 36.30
CA SER A 369 17.54 6.94 35.68
C SER A 369 17.69 7.25 34.19
N LYS A 370 18.92 7.15 33.67
CA LYS A 370 19.23 7.47 32.26
C LYS A 370 18.81 6.37 31.28
N GLU A 371 18.78 5.12 31.74
CA GLU A 371 18.41 3.96 30.93
C GLU A 371 16.95 3.59 31.18
N PRO A 372 16.24 3.01 30.19
CA PRO A 372 14.89 2.50 30.39
C PRO A 372 14.87 1.33 31.39
N ALA A 373 13.77 1.19 32.14
CA ALA A 373 13.58 0.13 33.12
C ALA A 373 13.36 -1.23 32.44
N ALA A 374 12.56 -1.28 31.36
CA ALA A 374 12.43 -2.46 30.53
C ALA A 374 13.33 -2.36 29.30
N HIS A 375 13.80 -3.49 28.78
CA HIS A 375 14.51 -3.47 27.50
C HIS A 375 13.54 -3.01 26.39
N PRO A 376 13.94 -2.19 25.40
CA PRO A 376 13.04 -1.76 24.32
C PRO A 376 12.44 -2.91 23.48
N ASN A 377 13.11 -4.05 23.48
CA ASN A 377 12.64 -5.31 22.87
C ASN A 377 12.23 -6.36 23.93
N ALA A 378 11.81 -5.92 25.13
CA ALA A 378 11.23 -6.81 26.13
C ALA A 378 9.94 -7.45 25.60
N ARG A 379 9.68 -8.69 26.01
CA ARG A 379 8.64 -9.53 25.43
C ARG A 379 7.71 -10.11 26.48
N PHE A 380 6.48 -10.36 26.07
CA PHE A 380 5.59 -11.30 26.72
C PHE A 380 5.35 -12.50 25.80
N THR A 381 5.29 -13.70 26.37
CA THR A 381 4.84 -14.92 25.73
C THR A 381 3.55 -15.37 26.40
N ALA A 382 2.42 -15.29 25.69
CA ALA A 382 1.09 -15.58 26.25
C ALA A 382 0.28 -16.51 25.35
N PRO A 383 -0.54 -17.44 25.89
CA PRO A 383 -1.38 -18.31 25.08
C PRO A 383 -2.45 -17.51 24.32
N ALA A 384 -2.59 -17.74 23.01
CA ALA A 384 -3.53 -17.00 22.17
C ALA A 384 -4.99 -17.22 22.60
N ALA A 385 -5.32 -18.43 23.07
CA ALA A 385 -6.64 -18.79 23.58
C ALA A 385 -7.10 -17.95 24.79
N GLN A 386 -6.19 -17.23 25.46
CA GLN A 386 -6.53 -16.30 26.54
C GLN A 386 -6.99 -14.92 26.05
N CYS A 387 -6.80 -14.62 24.76
CA CYS A 387 -7.19 -13.34 24.20
C CYS A 387 -8.71 -13.20 24.24
N PRO A 388 -9.27 -12.16 24.88
CA PRO A 388 -10.72 -11.95 24.87
C PRO A 388 -11.28 -11.72 23.46
N ALA A 389 -10.43 -11.28 22.53
CA ALA A 389 -10.76 -11.08 21.13
C ALA A 389 -10.44 -12.30 20.23
N ILE A 390 -10.00 -13.45 20.77
CA ILE A 390 -9.67 -14.61 19.93
C ILE A 390 -10.90 -15.04 19.12
N CYS A 391 -10.71 -15.22 17.82
CA CYS A 391 -11.74 -15.68 16.90
C CYS A 391 -12.05 -17.15 17.16
N SER A 392 -13.33 -17.55 17.16
CA SER A 392 -13.74 -18.95 17.28
C SER A 392 -13.10 -19.89 16.24
N ASP A 393 -12.71 -19.32 15.10
CA ASP A 393 -12.23 -20.06 13.93
C ASP A 393 -10.70 -20.14 13.84
N TRP A 394 -9.98 -19.61 14.85
CA TRP A 394 -8.53 -19.47 14.79
C TRP A 394 -7.77 -20.80 14.70
N GLU A 395 -8.38 -21.91 15.13
CA GLU A 395 -7.82 -23.27 15.01
C GLU A 395 -8.51 -24.14 13.96
N LYS A 396 -9.33 -23.58 13.07
CA LYS A 396 -9.94 -24.37 11.98
C LYS A 396 -8.84 -24.94 11.06
N PRO A 397 -8.76 -26.27 10.88
CA PRO A 397 -7.72 -26.89 10.06
C PRO A 397 -7.71 -26.39 8.61
N GLU A 398 -8.89 -26.14 8.03
CA GLU A 398 -9.06 -25.63 6.66
C GLU A 398 -8.70 -24.14 6.50
N GLY A 399 -8.54 -23.40 7.61
CA GLY A 399 -8.27 -21.97 7.61
C GLY A 399 -9.46 -21.09 7.19
N VAL A 400 -9.26 -19.78 7.32
CA VAL A 400 -10.26 -18.77 6.95
C VAL A 400 -10.00 -18.23 5.54
N PRO A 401 -11.03 -17.90 4.75
CA PRO A 401 -10.79 -17.23 3.45
C PRO A 401 -10.15 -15.87 3.71
N ILE A 402 -9.28 -15.38 2.83
CA ILE A 402 -8.77 -13.99 2.88
C ILE A 402 -9.54 -13.13 1.88
N ASP A 403 -9.94 -11.95 2.30
CA ASP A 403 -10.64 -10.95 1.49
C ASP A 403 -9.73 -9.75 1.16
N ILE A 404 -8.86 -9.40 2.11
CA ILE A 404 -8.11 -8.13 2.12
C ILE A 404 -6.66 -8.40 2.48
N PHE A 405 -5.73 -7.84 1.69
CA PHE A 405 -4.35 -7.64 2.07
C PHE A 405 -4.08 -6.19 2.43
N ILE A 406 -3.31 -5.96 3.49
CA ILE A 406 -2.85 -4.63 3.88
C ILE A 406 -1.34 -4.63 4.05
N PHE A 407 -0.64 -3.79 3.29
CA PHE A 407 0.75 -3.41 3.53
C PHE A 407 0.82 -2.09 4.28
N GLY A 408 1.92 -1.86 4.99
CA GLY A 408 2.13 -0.57 5.64
C GLY A 408 3.46 -0.49 6.37
N GLY A 409 3.83 0.72 6.74
CA GLY A 409 5.08 1.00 7.44
C GLY A 409 5.03 2.37 8.10
N ARG A 410 5.98 2.64 9.00
CA ARG A 410 6.10 3.95 9.63
C ARG A 410 6.66 4.97 8.65
N ARG A 411 5.81 5.87 8.18
CA ARG A 411 6.17 6.97 7.28
C ARG A 411 5.67 8.29 7.87
N SER A 412 6.57 9.11 8.41
CA SER A 412 6.19 10.40 9.00
C SER A 412 5.65 11.41 7.98
N ASN A 413 5.98 11.23 6.69
CA ASN A 413 5.55 12.06 5.58
C ASN A 413 5.24 11.19 4.35
N LEU A 414 4.84 11.85 3.26
CA LEU A 414 4.67 11.30 1.91
C LEU A 414 3.47 10.36 1.71
N VAL A 415 3.45 9.23 2.42
CA VAL A 415 2.46 8.17 2.21
C VAL A 415 1.13 8.55 2.87
N PRO A 416 -0.01 8.50 2.14
CA PRO A 416 -1.32 8.82 2.70
C PRO A 416 -1.82 7.76 3.69
N LEU A 417 -2.87 8.09 4.44
CA LEU A 417 -3.44 7.22 5.48
C LEU A 417 -3.83 5.83 4.96
N VAL A 418 -4.49 5.78 3.81
CA VAL A 418 -4.90 4.54 3.14
C VAL A 418 -4.91 4.74 1.63
N THR A 419 -4.51 3.72 0.89
CA THR A 419 -4.52 3.66 -0.56
C THR A 419 -4.87 2.25 -0.98
N GLU A 420 -5.78 2.10 -1.93
CA GLU A 420 -6.09 0.84 -2.58
C GLU A 420 -5.26 0.71 -3.86
N ALA A 421 -4.72 -0.49 -4.12
CA ALA A 421 -4.04 -0.81 -5.36
C ALA A 421 -5.00 -0.76 -6.57
N PHE A 422 -4.45 -0.66 -7.79
CA PHE A 422 -5.29 -0.65 -9.01
C PHE A 422 -5.69 -2.06 -9.41
N ASP A 423 -4.77 -2.98 -9.21
CA ASP A 423 -4.83 -4.38 -9.54
C ASP A 423 -3.81 -5.12 -8.66
N TRP A 424 -3.71 -6.44 -8.87
CA TRP A 424 -2.80 -7.29 -8.11
C TRP A 424 -1.33 -6.89 -8.30
N ASP A 425 -0.89 -6.64 -9.53
CA ASP A 425 0.49 -6.30 -9.87
C ASP A 425 0.93 -5.00 -9.22
N HIS A 426 0.07 -3.98 -9.26
CA HIS A 426 0.29 -2.73 -8.55
C HIS A 426 0.35 -2.99 -7.04
N GLY A 427 -0.49 -3.87 -6.50
CA GLY A 427 -0.43 -4.27 -5.10
C GLY A 427 0.87 -4.98 -4.72
N VAL A 428 1.38 -5.88 -5.58
CA VAL A 428 2.71 -6.51 -5.41
C VAL A 428 3.81 -5.45 -5.45
N PHE A 429 3.72 -4.46 -6.35
CA PHE A 429 4.66 -3.34 -6.39
C PHE A 429 4.65 -2.51 -5.11
N LEU A 430 3.46 -2.21 -4.55
CA LEU A 430 3.32 -1.51 -3.27
C LEU A 430 3.94 -2.33 -2.12
N GLY A 431 3.74 -3.64 -2.11
CA GLY A 431 4.38 -4.55 -1.16
C GLY A 431 5.91 -4.59 -1.32
N ALA A 432 6.41 -4.68 -2.55
CA ALA A 432 7.85 -4.78 -2.88
C ALA A 432 8.61 -3.48 -2.58
N THR A 433 7.93 -2.34 -2.60
CA THR A 433 8.51 -1.02 -2.33
C THR A 433 8.19 -0.51 -0.92
N ALA A 434 7.50 -1.32 -0.10
CA ALA A 434 7.16 -0.97 1.27
C ALA A 434 8.41 -0.51 2.05
N ALA A 435 8.26 0.59 2.76
CA ALA A 435 9.35 1.22 3.51
C ALA A 435 8.85 1.66 4.88
N SER A 436 9.75 1.62 5.86
CA SER A 436 9.48 2.05 7.22
C SER A 436 10.71 2.71 7.83
N GLU A 437 10.48 3.74 8.63
CA GLU A 437 11.48 4.28 9.54
C GLU A 437 11.90 3.21 10.55
N THR A 438 13.20 3.09 10.81
CA THR A 438 13.76 2.16 11.79
C THR A 438 13.22 2.47 13.19
N THR A 439 12.84 1.40 13.90
CA THR A 439 12.38 1.46 15.28
C THR A 439 13.47 0.95 16.23
N ALA A 440 13.28 1.11 17.54
CA ALA A 440 14.20 0.57 18.55
C ALA A 440 14.29 -0.97 18.56
N ALA A 441 13.43 -1.67 17.81
CA ALA A 441 13.44 -3.13 17.71
C ALA A 441 14.48 -3.68 16.71
N ILE A 442 15.13 -2.81 15.93
CA ILE A 442 16.21 -3.14 14.99
C ILE A 442 17.48 -2.47 15.49
N ILE A 443 18.59 -3.19 15.50
CA ILE A 443 19.91 -2.64 15.87
C ILE A 443 20.30 -1.56 14.84
N GLY A 444 20.51 -0.32 15.29
CA GLY A 444 20.90 0.81 14.43
C GLY A 444 20.33 2.15 14.89
N LYS A 445 20.53 3.20 14.07
CA LYS A 445 19.98 4.54 14.34
C LYS A 445 18.48 4.55 14.08
N VAL A 446 17.69 5.00 15.07
CA VAL A 446 16.22 5.14 14.98
C VAL A 446 15.83 6.27 14.02
N GLY A 447 14.75 6.09 13.25
CA GLY A 447 14.20 7.11 12.34
C GLY A 447 14.83 7.15 10.94
N VAL A 448 15.67 6.16 10.58
CA VAL A 448 16.22 6.04 9.22
C VAL A 448 15.23 5.25 8.36
N LEU A 449 14.87 5.78 7.18
CA LEU A 449 14.00 5.07 6.25
C LEU A 449 14.73 3.84 5.68
N ARG A 450 14.13 2.65 5.81
CA ARG A 450 14.62 1.39 5.23
C ARG A 450 13.50 0.72 4.44
N ARG A 451 13.85 0.12 3.29
CA ARG A 451 12.94 -0.76 2.54
C ARG A 451 12.77 -2.08 3.29
N ASP A 452 11.54 -2.48 3.47
CA ASP A 452 11.16 -3.75 4.10
C ASP A 452 10.04 -4.39 3.26
N PRO A 453 10.37 -4.90 2.05
CA PRO A 453 9.39 -5.46 1.13
C PRO A 453 8.51 -6.51 1.83
N PHE A 454 7.19 -6.34 1.77
CA PHE A 454 6.20 -7.23 2.39
C PHE A 454 6.41 -7.46 3.90
N ALA A 455 7.18 -6.60 4.58
CA ALA A 455 7.69 -6.85 5.94
C ALA A 455 8.49 -8.16 6.08
N MET A 456 9.02 -8.68 4.97
CA MET A 456 9.70 -9.99 4.86
C MET A 456 11.23 -9.86 4.71
N MET A 457 11.80 -8.65 4.73
CA MET A 457 13.23 -8.43 4.49
C MET A 457 14.16 -9.33 5.33
N PRO A 458 13.95 -9.52 6.65
CA PRO A 458 14.81 -10.39 7.46
C PRO A 458 14.36 -11.87 7.50
N PHE A 459 13.34 -12.24 6.70
CA PHE A 459 12.64 -13.52 6.82
C PHE A 459 12.44 -14.30 5.52
N CYS A 460 12.71 -13.70 4.34
CA CYS A 460 12.61 -14.44 3.08
C CYS A 460 13.73 -15.49 3.01
N GLY A 461 13.37 -16.77 2.92
CA GLY A 461 14.32 -17.88 2.95
C GLY A 461 15.03 -18.19 1.63
N TYR A 462 14.90 -17.30 0.64
CA TYR A 462 15.49 -17.41 -0.70
C TYR A 462 15.54 -16.02 -1.35
N ASN A 463 15.96 -15.94 -2.61
CA ASN A 463 16.08 -14.70 -3.35
C ASN A 463 14.75 -13.91 -3.37
N MET A 464 14.78 -12.70 -2.81
CA MET A 464 13.59 -11.85 -2.67
C MET A 464 12.94 -11.48 -4.03
N ALA A 465 13.71 -11.42 -5.11
CA ALA A 465 13.14 -11.16 -6.44
C ALA A 465 12.31 -12.34 -6.97
N ASP A 466 12.76 -13.57 -6.70
CA ASP A 466 11.96 -14.77 -6.97
C ASP A 466 10.71 -14.82 -6.07
N TYR A 467 10.80 -14.26 -4.86
CA TYR A 467 9.65 -14.13 -3.95
C TYR A 467 8.61 -13.16 -4.51
N PHE A 468 9.04 -12.04 -5.11
CA PHE A 468 8.13 -11.16 -5.84
C PHE A 468 7.48 -11.87 -7.03
N GLN A 469 8.25 -12.66 -7.78
CA GLN A 469 7.73 -13.46 -8.89
C GLN A 469 6.68 -14.47 -8.41
N HIS A 470 6.89 -15.07 -7.24
CA HIS A 470 5.94 -15.99 -6.62
C HIS A 470 4.62 -15.30 -6.25
N TRP A 471 4.67 -14.08 -5.70
CA TRP A 471 3.48 -13.25 -5.46
C TRP A 471 2.72 -12.92 -6.75
N LEU A 472 3.42 -12.56 -7.83
CA LEU A 472 2.80 -12.31 -9.14
C LEU A 472 2.12 -13.58 -9.68
N GLY A 473 2.82 -14.71 -9.66
CA GLY A 473 2.27 -16.00 -10.09
C GLY A 473 1.09 -16.48 -9.23
N MET A 474 1.04 -16.12 -7.95
CA MET A 474 -0.13 -16.38 -7.11
C MET A 474 -1.35 -15.58 -7.56
N GLY A 475 -1.16 -14.31 -7.94
CA GLY A 475 -2.22 -13.48 -8.52
C GLY A 475 -2.81 -14.10 -9.78
N ASP A 476 -1.96 -14.60 -10.67
CA ASP A 476 -2.37 -15.26 -11.91
C ASP A 476 -3.23 -16.51 -11.62
N ARG A 477 -2.91 -17.27 -10.57
CA ARG A 477 -3.67 -18.46 -10.14
C ARG A 477 -4.99 -18.12 -9.47
N LEU A 478 -5.07 -17.01 -8.75
CA LEU A 478 -6.27 -16.56 -8.04
C LEU A 478 -7.26 -15.85 -8.99
N GLY A 479 -6.76 -15.13 -9.99
CA GLY A 479 -7.58 -14.35 -10.93
C GLY A 479 -8.55 -13.42 -10.20
N GLY A 480 -9.82 -13.42 -10.61
CA GLY A 480 -10.86 -12.61 -9.97
C GLY A 480 -11.20 -12.96 -8.50
N LYS A 481 -10.61 -14.04 -7.96
CA LYS A 481 -10.75 -14.42 -6.53
C LYS A 481 -9.61 -13.89 -5.66
N ALA A 482 -8.67 -13.15 -6.24
CA ALA A 482 -7.57 -12.55 -5.50
C ALA A 482 -8.08 -11.54 -4.45
N PRO A 483 -7.54 -11.54 -3.23
CA PRO A 483 -7.83 -10.51 -2.24
C PRO A 483 -7.46 -9.11 -2.75
N ARG A 484 -8.22 -8.09 -2.37
CA ARG A 484 -7.87 -6.69 -2.69
C ARG A 484 -6.71 -6.21 -1.82
N ILE A 485 -5.79 -5.47 -2.42
CA ILE A 485 -4.57 -5.01 -1.76
C ILE A 485 -4.68 -3.52 -1.42
N PHE A 486 -4.34 -3.19 -0.17
CA PHE A 486 -4.30 -1.83 0.34
C PHE A 486 -2.92 -1.54 0.93
N TYR A 487 -2.54 -0.26 0.96
CA TYR A 487 -1.38 0.25 1.68
C TYR A 487 -1.86 1.31 2.69
N VAL A 488 -1.40 1.21 3.94
CA VAL A 488 -1.78 2.13 5.02
C VAL A 488 -0.57 2.80 5.66
N ASN A 489 -0.78 3.99 6.20
CA ASN A 489 0.19 4.72 6.99
C ASN A 489 -0.46 5.40 8.20
N TRP A 490 -0.33 4.78 9.38
CA TRP A 490 -0.84 5.33 10.64
C TRP A 490 0.00 6.49 11.18
N PHE A 491 1.15 6.75 10.57
CA PHE A 491 2.24 7.49 11.19
C PHE A 491 2.51 8.84 10.53
N ARG A 492 1.62 9.32 9.66
CA ARG A 492 1.80 10.62 9.02
C ARG A 492 1.71 11.74 10.05
N LYS A 493 2.65 12.68 9.96
CA LYS A 493 2.72 13.89 10.78
C LYS A 493 2.48 15.13 9.95
N SER A 494 2.01 16.20 10.61
CA SER A 494 1.98 17.53 10.03
C SER A 494 3.41 18.07 9.82
N PRO A 495 3.60 19.14 9.03
CA PRO A 495 4.89 19.82 8.92
C PRO A 495 5.46 20.28 10.28
N GLN A 496 4.61 20.52 11.28
CA GLN A 496 4.99 20.90 12.65
C GLN A 496 5.26 19.69 13.57
N GLY A 497 5.21 18.46 13.04
CA GLY A 497 5.53 17.25 13.78
C GLY A 497 4.38 16.64 14.60
N LYS A 498 3.16 17.19 14.48
CA LYS A 498 1.93 16.66 15.13
C LYS A 498 1.49 15.38 14.43
N TRP A 499 1.13 14.33 15.17
CA TRP A 499 0.46 13.15 14.59
C TRP A 499 -0.91 13.54 14.05
N LEU A 500 -1.17 13.26 12.76
CA LEU A 500 -2.42 13.66 12.12
C LEU A 500 -3.54 12.64 12.38
N TRP A 501 -3.19 11.36 12.54
CA TRP A 501 -4.14 10.28 12.79
C TRP A 501 -3.97 9.72 14.21
N PRO A 502 -5.05 9.53 14.99
CA PRO A 502 -4.97 9.03 16.37
C PRO A 502 -4.53 7.56 16.48
N GLY A 503 -4.71 6.75 15.44
CA GLY A 503 -4.27 5.36 15.43
C GLY A 503 -5.10 4.43 16.33
N PHE A 504 -4.50 3.30 16.74
CA PHE A 504 -5.10 2.31 17.66
C PHE A 504 -6.54 1.92 17.27
N GLY A 505 -7.50 2.03 18.19
CA GLY A 505 -8.91 1.69 17.94
C GLY A 505 -9.53 2.46 16.78
N GLU A 506 -9.06 3.69 16.52
CA GLU A 506 -9.57 4.54 15.43
C GLU A 506 -9.17 4.02 14.06
N ASN A 507 -8.17 3.14 13.95
CA ASN A 507 -7.86 2.45 12.69
C ASN A 507 -9.06 1.62 12.19
N SER A 508 -10.03 1.27 13.04
CA SER A 508 -11.31 0.67 12.62
C SER A 508 -12.06 1.51 11.58
N ARG A 509 -11.90 2.84 11.55
CA ARG A 509 -12.52 3.73 10.57
C ARG A 509 -11.95 3.55 9.17
N VAL A 510 -10.65 3.30 9.09
CA VAL A 510 -9.97 2.96 7.83
C VAL A 510 -10.36 1.55 7.39
N LEU A 511 -10.44 0.60 8.32
CA LEU A 511 -10.93 -0.76 8.02
C LEU A 511 -12.39 -0.76 7.55
N LYS A 512 -13.26 0.09 8.12
CA LYS A 512 -14.63 0.32 7.64
C LYS A 512 -14.63 0.77 6.18
N TRP A 513 -13.84 1.79 5.84
CA TRP A 513 -13.72 2.26 4.45
C TRP A 513 -13.26 1.15 3.51
N ILE A 514 -12.25 0.36 3.90
CA ILE A 514 -11.78 -0.80 3.14
C ILE A 514 -12.92 -1.80 2.89
N CYS A 515 -13.71 -2.13 3.91
CA CYS A 515 -14.83 -3.05 3.76
C CYS A 515 -15.93 -2.48 2.83
N GLU A 516 -16.25 -1.20 2.93
CA GLU A 516 -17.22 -0.52 2.06
C GLU A 516 -16.73 -0.46 0.61
N ARG A 517 -15.42 -0.33 0.38
CA ARG A 517 -14.81 -0.48 -0.95
C ARG A 517 -15.05 -1.89 -1.50
N LEU A 518 -14.87 -2.94 -0.69
CA LEU A 518 -15.17 -4.33 -1.07
C LEU A 518 -16.65 -4.56 -1.39
N GLU A 519 -17.56 -3.89 -0.69
CA GLU A 519 -18.99 -3.95 -0.95
C GLU A 519 -19.41 -3.21 -2.23
N GLY A 520 -18.55 -2.32 -2.76
CA GLY A 520 -18.93 -1.41 -3.83
C GLY A 520 -19.89 -0.31 -3.38
N SER A 521 -20.06 -0.12 -2.06
CA SER A 521 -20.98 0.88 -1.50
C SER A 521 -20.38 2.28 -1.44
N ILE A 522 -19.08 2.42 -1.69
CA ILE A 522 -18.39 3.72 -1.70
C ILE A 522 -17.37 3.80 -2.85
N GLY A 523 -17.23 4.98 -3.44
CA GLY A 523 -16.27 5.27 -4.51
C GLY A 523 -14.83 5.43 -4.00
N ALA A 524 -13.94 5.86 -4.89
CA ALA A 524 -12.58 6.29 -4.56
C ALA A 524 -12.04 7.21 -5.65
N ARG A 525 -11.16 8.15 -5.29
CA ARG A 525 -10.49 9.03 -6.25
C ARG A 525 -9.19 8.41 -6.75
N LYS A 526 -8.93 8.53 -8.05
CA LYS A 526 -7.68 8.05 -8.67
C LYS A 526 -6.53 9.04 -8.47
N THR A 527 -5.40 8.56 -7.97
CA THR A 527 -4.14 9.31 -7.80
C THR A 527 -3.00 8.57 -8.51
N PRO A 528 -1.79 9.14 -8.66
CA PRO A 528 -0.66 8.42 -9.25
C PRO A 528 -0.28 7.12 -8.54
N ILE A 529 -0.50 7.05 -7.22
CA ILE A 529 -0.05 5.96 -6.35
C ILE A 529 -1.15 4.95 -6.00
N GLY A 530 -2.37 5.12 -6.53
CA GLY A 530 -3.50 4.24 -6.23
C GLY A 530 -4.83 4.99 -6.05
N LEU A 531 -5.83 4.30 -5.54
CA LEU A 531 -7.16 4.83 -5.26
C LEU A 531 -7.26 5.26 -3.78
N LEU A 532 -7.67 6.49 -3.52
CA LEU A 532 -7.81 7.05 -2.18
C LEU A 532 -9.29 7.32 -1.84
N PRO A 533 -9.66 7.42 -0.55
CA PRO A 533 -10.97 7.93 -0.14
C PRO A 533 -11.29 9.28 -0.80
N ASN A 534 -12.55 9.53 -1.15
CA ASN A 534 -13.01 10.87 -1.50
C ASN A 534 -13.12 11.76 -0.25
N ASP A 535 -13.32 13.05 -0.46
CA ASP A 535 -13.52 13.97 0.65
C ASP A 535 -14.85 13.66 1.35
N GLY A 536 -14.79 13.39 2.66
CA GLY A 536 -15.95 12.98 3.47
C GLY A 536 -16.18 11.46 3.58
N ASP A 537 -15.45 10.63 2.83
CA ASP A 537 -15.63 9.16 2.87
C ASP A 537 -15.16 8.52 4.19
N LEU A 538 -14.16 9.11 4.85
CA LEU A 538 -13.65 8.63 6.13
C LEU A 538 -14.55 9.09 7.27
N ASP A 539 -15.01 8.14 8.09
CA ASP A 539 -15.78 8.45 9.30
C ASP A 539 -14.88 9.10 10.34
N THR A 540 -14.98 10.43 10.48
CA THR A 540 -14.28 11.21 11.51
C THR A 540 -15.19 11.61 12.68
N LYS A 541 -16.40 11.06 12.77
CA LYS A 541 -17.36 11.43 13.82
C LYS A 541 -16.80 11.09 15.20
N GLY A 542 -16.77 12.11 16.07
CA GLY A 542 -16.23 11.99 17.43
C GLY A 542 -14.72 12.12 17.53
N LEU A 543 -14.01 12.37 16.43
CA LEU A 543 -12.58 12.68 16.44
C LEU A 543 -12.34 14.19 16.53
N THR A 544 -11.21 14.58 17.10
CA THR A 544 -10.71 15.97 17.07
C THR A 544 -9.94 16.31 15.79
N VAL A 545 -9.88 15.37 14.84
CA VAL A 545 -9.20 15.51 13.54
C VAL A 545 -9.98 16.49 12.67
N GLN A 546 -9.37 17.63 12.34
CA GLN A 546 -10.00 18.69 11.55
C GLN A 546 -10.03 18.35 10.06
N GLY A 547 -10.91 19.00 9.29
CA GLY A 547 -11.00 18.76 7.83
C GLY A 547 -9.69 19.02 7.08
N GLU A 548 -8.87 19.96 7.55
CA GLU A 548 -7.52 20.19 7.02
C GLU A 548 -6.55 19.04 7.31
N ASP A 549 -6.61 18.45 8.50
CA ASP A 549 -5.78 17.30 8.89
C ASP A 549 -6.16 16.07 8.03
N VAL A 550 -7.46 15.88 7.72
CA VAL A 550 -7.92 14.81 6.81
C VAL A 550 -7.41 15.04 5.38
N ARG A 551 -7.50 16.28 4.87
CA ARG A 551 -6.97 16.61 3.55
C ARG A 551 -5.46 16.35 3.48
N GLU A 552 -4.71 16.73 4.51
CA GLU A 552 -3.27 16.45 4.58
C GLU A 552 -3.01 14.93 4.69
N LEU A 553 -3.76 14.19 5.50
CA LEU A 553 -3.66 12.74 5.61
C LEU A 553 -3.81 12.01 4.28
N LEU A 554 -4.66 12.54 3.39
CA LEU A 554 -4.98 11.95 2.09
C LEU A 554 -4.32 12.70 0.92
N LYS A 555 -3.40 13.62 1.19
CA LYS A 555 -2.68 14.38 0.16
C LYS A 555 -1.63 13.51 -0.51
N VAL A 556 -1.60 13.53 -1.84
CA VAL A 556 -0.56 12.94 -2.68
C VAL A 556 0.08 14.07 -3.49
N ASP A 557 1.28 14.46 -3.10
CA ASP A 557 2.05 15.53 -3.75
C ASP A 557 3.20 14.92 -4.55
N PRO A 558 3.20 14.99 -5.90
CA PRO A 558 4.23 14.37 -6.73
C PRO A 558 5.66 14.85 -6.44
N GLY A 559 5.85 16.10 -6.00
CA GLY A 559 7.18 16.69 -5.78
C GLY A 559 8.01 15.89 -4.75
N PRO A 560 7.49 15.72 -3.52
CA PRO A 560 8.13 14.89 -2.50
C PRO A 560 8.33 13.40 -2.85
N TRP A 561 7.69 12.86 -3.90
CA TRP A 561 7.96 11.48 -4.37
C TRP A 561 9.19 11.39 -5.28
N GLN A 562 9.69 12.50 -5.84
CA GLN A 562 10.84 12.48 -6.74
C GLN A 562 12.09 11.82 -6.11
N PRO A 563 12.43 12.07 -4.84
CA PRO A 563 13.54 11.38 -4.19
C PRO A 563 13.31 9.88 -3.94
N GLU A 564 12.06 9.38 -3.93
CA GLU A 564 11.80 7.94 -3.77
C GLU A 564 12.13 7.15 -5.03
N ILE A 565 11.99 7.75 -6.21
CA ILE A 565 12.24 7.08 -7.49
C ILE A 565 13.67 6.51 -7.58
N PRO A 566 14.75 7.29 -7.39
CA PRO A 566 16.11 6.76 -7.43
C PRO A 566 16.41 5.80 -6.28
N ASP A 567 15.73 5.93 -5.13
CA ASP A 567 15.88 4.98 -4.02
C ASP A 567 15.28 3.61 -4.35
N ILE A 568 14.08 3.59 -4.95
CA ILE A 568 13.44 2.36 -5.44
C ILE A 568 14.27 1.75 -6.58
N GLU A 569 14.76 2.58 -7.52
CA GLU A 569 15.61 2.12 -8.62
C GLU A 569 16.89 1.46 -8.10
N LYS A 570 17.57 2.09 -7.14
CA LYS A 570 18.76 1.52 -6.48
C LYS A 570 18.43 0.21 -5.77
N PHE A 571 17.33 0.17 -5.02
CA PHE A 571 16.88 -1.04 -4.32
C PHE A 571 16.55 -2.17 -5.29
N PHE A 572 15.89 -1.88 -6.41
CA PHE A 572 15.57 -2.85 -7.45
C PHE A 572 16.80 -3.29 -8.26
N GLY A 573 17.76 -2.40 -8.47
CA GLY A 573 19.00 -2.67 -9.19
C GLY A 573 19.84 -3.80 -8.57
N GLN A 574 19.77 -4.00 -7.25
CA GLN A 574 20.52 -5.06 -6.57
C GLN A 574 20.12 -6.48 -7.01
N PHE A 575 18.91 -6.65 -7.55
CA PHE A 575 18.38 -7.95 -7.98
C PHE A 575 18.75 -8.32 -9.43
N GLY A 576 19.33 -7.37 -10.19
CA GLY A 576 19.82 -7.62 -11.55
C GLY A 576 18.79 -8.28 -12.47
N SER A 577 19.16 -9.42 -13.05
CA SER A 577 18.31 -10.21 -13.96
C SER A 577 17.14 -10.91 -13.27
N HIS A 578 17.21 -11.15 -11.96
CA HIS A 578 16.13 -11.81 -11.21
C HIS A 578 14.91 -10.90 -10.99
N LEU A 579 15.06 -9.58 -11.07
CA LEU A 579 13.93 -8.67 -10.86
C LEU A 579 12.84 -8.90 -11.92
N PRO A 580 11.60 -9.24 -11.52
CA PRO A 580 10.51 -9.52 -12.46
C PRO A 580 10.23 -8.36 -13.41
N GLY A 581 10.02 -8.68 -14.70
CA GLY A 581 9.66 -7.69 -15.72
C GLY A 581 8.43 -6.86 -15.34
N ARG A 582 7.38 -7.52 -14.81
CA ARG A 582 6.15 -6.89 -14.33
C ARG A 582 6.40 -5.82 -13.25
N LEU A 583 7.38 -6.01 -12.36
CA LEU A 583 7.74 -4.97 -11.37
C LEU A 583 8.52 -3.81 -11.99
N LYS A 584 9.37 -4.08 -12.99
CA LYS A 584 10.04 -3.02 -13.76
C LYS A 584 9.01 -2.15 -14.49
N GLU A 585 8.00 -2.77 -15.09
CA GLU A 585 6.89 -2.08 -15.76
C GLU A 585 6.08 -1.22 -14.78
N GLN A 586 5.67 -1.78 -13.62
CA GLN A 586 4.99 -1.02 -12.57
C GLN A 586 5.83 0.19 -12.11
N PHE A 587 7.13 -0.02 -11.88
CA PHE A 587 8.03 1.07 -11.50
C PHE A 587 8.11 2.17 -12.58
N GLN A 588 8.23 1.81 -13.85
CA GLN A 588 8.25 2.75 -14.97
C GLN A 588 6.94 3.53 -15.09
N LEU A 589 5.80 2.85 -15.03
CA LEU A 589 4.47 3.47 -15.07
C LEU A 589 4.29 4.48 -13.94
N LYS A 590 4.62 4.10 -12.70
CA LYS A 590 4.50 5.02 -11.54
C LYS A 590 5.47 6.20 -11.65
N THR A 591 6.69 5.95 -12.12
CA THR A 591 7.67 7.01 -12.38
C THR A 591 7.15 7.99 -13.42
N GLN A 592 6.55 7.51 -14.51
CA GLN A 592 5.93 8.36 -15.53
C GLN A 592 4.73 9.12 -14.98
N ASP A 593 3.85 8.50 -14.21
CA ASP A 593 2.69 9.16 -13.60
C ASP A 593 3.12 10.28 -12.64
N LEU A 594 4.14 10.04 -11.82
CA LEU A 594 4.71 11.02 -10.91
C LEU A 594 5.42 12.15 -11.68
N LYS A 595 6.24 11.82 -12.69
CA LYS A 595 6.95 12.81 -13.51
C LYS A 595 6.02 13.64 -14.39
N ARG A 596 5.02 13.04 -15.05
CA ARG A 596 3.99 13.77 -15.81
C ARG A 596 3.31 14.80 -14.92
N ARG A 597 3.04 14.46 -13.65
CA ARG A 597 2.45 15.40 -12.69
C ARG A 597 3.44 16.37 -12.03
N THR A 598 4.75 16.11 -12.07
CA THR A 598 5.80 17.08 -11.67
C THR A 598 6.16 18.05 -12.79
N LEU A 599 6.10 17.63 -14.06
CA LEU A 599 6.13 18.51 -15.24
C LEU A 599 4.84 19.34 -15.36
N LEU A 600 3.80 18.95 -14.63
CA LEU A 600 2.57 19.69 -14.35
C LEU A 600 2.57 20.24 -12.91
N VAL A 601 3.71 20.69 -12.36
CA VAL A 601 3.64 21.76 -11.34
C VAL A 601 3.34 23.01 -12.15
N PRO A 602 2.08 23.48 -12.21
CA PRO A 602 1.76 24.63 -13.03
C PRO A 602 2.31 25.83 -12.27
N GLU A 603 3.10 26.67 -12.94
CA GLU A 603 2.77 28.09 -12.83
C GLU A 603 1.25 28.17 -13.03
N ALA A 604 0.53 28.79 -12.10
CA ALA A 604 -0.93 28.91 -12.20
C ALA A 604 -1.27 29.28 -13.65
N PRO A 605 -2.18 28.54 -14.31
CA PRO A 605 -2.41 28.73 -15.73
C PRO A 605 -2.69 30.20 -15.99
N ASN A 606 -1.95 30.77 -16.92
CA ASN A 606 -1.97 32.19 -17.22
C ASN A 606 -2.30 32.45 -18.69
N THR A 607 -2.43 31.41 -19.51
CA THR A 607 -2.76 31.54 -20.93
C THR A 607 -3.97 30.67 -21.26
N LEU A 608 -4.99 31.26 -21.88
CA LEU A 608 -6.16 30.57 -22.42
C LEU A 608 -6.05 30.52 -23.96
N VAL A 609 -6.05 29.33 -24.55
CA VAL A 609 -6.00 29.13 -26.01
C VAL A 609 -7.37 28.63 -26.46
N LEU A 610 -8.09 29.44 -27.22
CA LEU A 610 -9.44 29.17 -27.69
C LEU A 610 -9.39 28.75 -29.17
N PHE A 611 -9.97 27.60 -29.47
CA PHE A 611 -10.15 27.12 -30.84
C PHE A 611 -11.58 27.38 -31.30
N ASP A 612 -11.74 27.94 -32.49
CA ASP A 612 -12.98 27.82 -33.23
C ASP A 612 -13.17 26.39 -33.77
N ILE A 613 -14.39 26.03 -34.15
CA ILE A 613 -14.73 24.69 -34.64
C ILE A 613 -14.82 24.68 -36.17
N ASP A 614 -15.72 25.47 -36.74
CA ASP A 614 -16.14 25.31 -38.14
C ASP A 614 -15.10 25.90 -39.09
N GLY A 615 -14.39 25.06 -39.83
CA GLY A 615 -13.28 25.49 -40.70
C GLY A 615 -11.93 25.59 -40.00
N THR A 616 -11.90 25.41 -38.67
CA THR A 616 -10.68 25.40 -37.85
C THR A 616 -10.34 24.01 -37.31
N LEU A 617 -11.27 23.35 -36.61
CA LEU A 617 -11.08 21.99 -36.08
C LEU A 617 -11.83 20.93 -36.90
N VAL A 618 -12.99 21.29 -37.43
CA VAL A 618 -13.93 20.37 -38.07
C VAL A 618 -14.47 20.96 -39.37
N ASP A 619 -14.55 20.13 -40.41
CA ASP A 619 -15.32 20.38 -41.62
C ASP A 619 -16.61 19.54 -41.59
N CYS A 620 -17.75 20.22 -41.48
CA CYS A 620 -19.09 19.62 -41.50
C CYS A 620 -19.79 19.75 -42.87
N GLY A 621 -19.09 20.24 -43.89
CA GLY A 621 -19.63 20.53 -45.21
C GLY A 621 -20.95 21.31 -45.15
N VAL A 622 -21.96 20.83 -45.86
CA VAL A 622 -23.30 21.46 -45.92
C VAL A 622 -24.28 20.95 -44.86
N ALA A 623 -23.88 19.99 -44.01
CA ALA A 623 -24.79 19.32 -43.09
C ALA A 623 -25.36 20.27 -42.03
N ALA A 624 -24.49 21.11 -41.44
CA ALA A 624 -24.88 22.10 -40.43
C ALA A 624 -25.93 23.08 -40.98
N GLY A 625 -25.66 23.70 -42.13
CA GLY A 625 -26.59 24.64 -42.76
C GLY A 625 -27.93 23.99 -43.14
N LYS A 626 -27.91 22.77 -43.70
CA LYS A 626 -29.15 22.02 -44.03
C LYS A 626 -30.00 21.74 -42.80
N CYS A 627 -29.39 21.27 -41.71
CA CYS A 627 -30.11 20.94 -40.47
C CYS A 627 -30.66 22.20 -39.79
N PHE A 628 -29.91 23.30 -39.82
CA PHE A 628 -30.37 24.60 -39.33
C PHE A 628 -31.58 25.10 -40.12
N SER A 629 -31.52 25.09 -41.46
CA SER A 629 -32.63 25.52 -42.32
C SER A 629 -33.88 24.66 -42.12
N ALA A 630 -33.72 23.34 -41.95
CA ALA A 630 -34.82 22.43 -41.68
C ALA A 630 -35.47 22.70 -40.32
N ALA A 631 -34.68 22.89 -39.27
CA ALA A 631 -35.18 23.22 -37.93
C ALA A 631 -35.90 24.58 -37.91
N PHE A 632 -35.36 25.57 -38.63
CA PHE A 632 -36.00 26.86 -38.81
C PHE A 632 -37.38 26.72 -39.48
N GLN A 633 -37.46 25.97 -40.57
CA GLN A 633 -38.72 25.74 -41.29
C GLN A 633 -39.74 24.99 -40.42
N GLU A 634 -39.30 24.00 -39.65
CA GLU A 634 -40.16 23.22 -38.75
C GLU A 634 -40.79 24.10 -37.66
N VAL A 635 -40.03 25.02 -37.06
CA VAL A 635 -40.51 25.83 -35.94
C VAL A 635 -41.24 27.10 -36.39
N PHE A 636 -40.75 27.77 -37.44
CA PHE A 636 -41.29 29.05 -37.89
C PHE A 636 -42.30 28.91 -39.03
N GLY A 637 -42.42 27.71 -39.63
CA GLY A 637 -43.39 27.41 -40.68
C GLY A 637 -43.09 28.09 -42.02
N VAL A 638 -41.92 28.72 -42.16
CA VAL A 638 -41.46 29.43 -43.36
C VAL A 638 -40.06 28.97 -43.73
N ALA A 639 -39.78 28.89 -45.02
CA ALA A 639 -38.47 28.45 -45.50
C ALA A 639 -37.37 29.44 -45.09
N CYS A 640 -36.24 28.91 -44.60
CA CYS A 640 -35.05 29.71 -44.32
C CYS A 640 -34.44 30.20 -45.64
N PRO A 641 -34.15 31.51 -45.81
CA PRO A 641 -33.51 32.03 -47.01
C PRO A 641 -32.10 31.45 -47.17
N ILE A 642 -31.67 31.31 -48.42
CA ILE A 642 -30.31 30.86 -48.74
C ILE A 642 -29.36 32.03 -48.49
N PHE A 643 -28.41 31.85 -47.57
CA PHE A 643 -27.29 32.78 -47.38
C PHE A 643 -26.08 32.32 -48.18
N ALA A 644 -25.32 33.26 -48.71
CA ALA A 644 -23.99 32.94 -49.19
C ALA A 644 -23.09 32.58 -47.99
N ALA A 645 -22.15 31.64 -48.16
CA ALA A 645 -21.28 31.20 -47.07
C ALA A 645 -20.54 32.38 -46.43
N GLU A 646 -20.19 33.39 -47.23
CA GLU A 646 -19.50 34.60 -46.80
C GLU A 646 -20.38 35.54 -45.95
N GLU A 647 -21.71 35.43 -46.02
CA GLU A 647 -22.63 36.23 -45.20
C GLU A 647 -22.73 35.68 -43.76
N VAL A 648 -22.67 34.35 -43.61
CA VAL A 648 -22.94 33.64 -42.36
C VAL A 648 -21.70 33.07 -41.67
N SER A 649 -20.59 32.87 -42.38
CA SER A 649 -19.35 32.33 -41.81
C SER A 649 -18.82 33.21 -40.66
N GLY A 650 -18.61 32.61 -39.49
CA GLY A 650 -18.18 33.32 -38.28
C GLY A 650 -19.29 34.08 -37.51
N LEU A 651 -20.57 33.96 -37.90
CA LEU A 651 -21.69 34.34 -37.03
C LEU A 651 -21.98 33.27 -35.99
N THR A 652 -22.63 33.68 -34.92
CA THR A 652 -23.26 32.74 -33.99
C THR A 652 -24.57 32.21 -34.57
N ASP A 653 -24.95 30.98 -34.23
CA ASP A 653 -26.23 30.38 -34.61
C ASP A 653 -27.40 31.29 -34.16
N ALA A 654 -27.26 31.95 -33.01
CA ALA A 654 -28.20 32.95 -32.50
C ALA A 654 -28.30 34.19 -33.40
N ALA A 655 -27.17 34.76 -33.84
CA ALA A 655 -27.20 35.90 -34.76
C ALA A 655 -27.80 35.53 -36.13
N ILE A 656 -27.51 34.33 -36.64
CA ILE A 656 -28.11 33.84 -37.88
C ILE A 656 -29.63 33.73 -37.70
N MET A 657 -30.10 33.13 -36.61
CA MET A 657 -31.53 33.02 -36.31
C MET A 657 -32.21 34.40 -36.28
N THR A 658 -31.64 35.35 -35.55
CA THR A 658 -32.19 36.70 -35.39
C THR A 658 -32.21 37.46 -36.72
N GLU A 659 -31.17 37.35 -37.55
CA GLU A 659 -31.12 37.98 -38.87
C GLU A 659 -32.13 37.36 -39.85
N VAL A 660 -32.32 36.03 -39.81
CA VAL A 660 -33.34 35.36 -40.64
C VAL A 660 -34.75 35.87 -40.28
N VAL A 661 -35.08 35.89 -38.98
CA VAL A 661 -36.38 36.36 -38.48
C VAL A 661 -36.62 37.82 -38.87
N ARG A 662 -35.59 38.66 -38.78
CA ARG A 662 -35.66 40.07 -39.18
C ARG A 662 -35.87 40.23 -40.69
N ARG A 663 -35.14 39.48 -41.53
CA ARG A 663 -35.28 39.55 -43.00
C ARG A 663 -36.64 39.08 -43.50
N LEU A 664 -37.25 38.12 -42.80
CA LEU A 664 -38.57 37.57 -43.15
C LEU A 664 -39.74 38.32 -42.48
N ASP A 665 -39.47 39.40 -41.73
CA ASP A 665 -40.47 40.16 -40.94
C ASP A 665 -41.39 39.26 -40.08
N ILE A 666 -40.81 38.20 -39.48
CA ILE A 666 -41.58 37.25 -38.67
C ILE A 666 -41.91 37.89 -37.32
N ARG A 667 -43.18 38.19 -37.10
CA ARG A 667 -43.69 38.67 -35.80
C ARG A 667 -44.10 37.49 -34.92
N CYS A 668 -43.31 37.20 -33.89
CA CYS A 668 -43.58 36.11 -32.95
C CYS A 668 -43.59 36.62 -31.50
N GLN A 669 -44.69 36.41 -30.76
CA GLN A 669 -44.78 36.77 -29.34
C GLN A 669 -43.87 35.88 -28.45
N ASP A 670 -43.60 34.64 -28.88
CA ASP A 670 -42.75 33.66 -28.16
C ASP A 670 -41.41 33.40 -28.86
N PHE A 671 -40.77 34.43 -29.44
CA PHE A 671 -39.55 34.26 -30.26
C PHE A 671 -38.45 33.48 -29.54
N GLU A 672 -38.13 33.84 -28.30
CA GLU A 672 -37.08 33.18 -27.50
C GLU A 672 -37.35 31.67 -27.34
N ARG A 673 -38.57 31.30 -26.97
CA ARG A 673 -38.96 29.89 -26.81
C ARG A 673 -38.89 29.11 -28.12
N ARG A 674 -39.25 29.76 -29.23
CA ARG A 674 -39.16 29.15 -30.57
C ARG A 674 -37.71 29.02 -31.03
N ARG A 675 -36.85 30.00 -30.74
CA ARG A 675 -35.41 29.91 -31.00
C ARG A 675 -34.81 28.71 -30.26
N ASP A 676 -35.10 28.56 -28.97
CA ASP A 676 -34.56 27.46 -28.17
C ASP A 676 -35.04 26.10 -28.69
N LEU A 677 -36.32 25.98 -29.04
CA LEU A 677 -36.86 24.78 -29.69
C LEU A 677 -36.21 24.51 -31.05
N ALA A 678 -35.95 25.55 -31.86
CA ALA A 678 -35.27 25.40 -33.14
C ALA A 678 -33.83 24.90 -32.96
N PHE A 679 -33.11 25.34 -31.91
CA PHE A 679 -31.78 24.81 -31.59
C PHE A 679 -31.80 23.38 -31.09
N GLU A 680 -32.80 22.98 -30.30
CA GLU A 680 -32.97 21.59 -29.89
C GLU A 680 -33.21 20.66 -31.10
N ILE A 681 -34.09 21.09 -32.02
CA ILE A 681 -34.37 20.37 -33.26
C ILE A 681 -33.13 20.35 -34.17
N TYR A 682 -32.41 21.47 -34.29
CA TYR A 682 -31.18 21.56 -35.06
C TYR A 682 -30.13 20.57 -34.54
N ALA A 683 -29.87 20.55 -33.23
CA ALA A 683 -28.93 19.62 -32.62
C ALA A 683 -29.33 18.16 -32.86
N ARG A 684 -30.62 17.81 -32.69
CA ARG A 684 -31.14 16.47 -32.98
C ARG A 684 -30.93 16.08 -34.45
N ASN A 685 -31.29 16.96 -35.37
CA ASN A 685 -31.18 16.69 -36.81
C ASN A 685 -29.71 16.56 -37.22
N LEU A 686 -28.83 17.41 -36.69
CA LEU A 686 -27.39 17.35 -36.94
C LEU A 686 -26.78 16.03 -36.43
N ALA A 687 -27.16 15.59 -35.23
CA ALA A 687 -26.69 14.31 -34.68
C ALA A 687 -27.13 13.10 -35.52
N LEU A 688 -28.29 13.18 -36.17
CA LEU A 688 -28.76 12.13 -37.09
C LEU A 688 -28.01 12.20 -38.43
N GLU A 689 -27.87 13.39 -39.00
CA GLU A 689 -27.20 13.59 -40.29
C GLU A 689 -25.73 13.13 -40.24
N LEU A 690 -24.99 13.52 -39.19
CA LEU A 690 -23.58 13.18 -39.04
C LEU A 690 -23.31 11.70 -38.69
N ARG A 691 -24.34 10.94 -38.30
CA ARG A 691 -24.22 9.46 -38.23
C ARG A 691 -24.09 8.82 -39.60
N HIS A 692 -24.69 9.43 -40.62
CA HIS A 692 -24.71 8.92 -41.99
C HIS A 692 -23.64 9.59 -42.87
N HIS A 693 -23.31 10.85 -42.58
CA HIS A 693 -22.29 11.65 -43.28
C HIS A 693 -21.35 12.27 -42.25
N GLN A 694 -20.40 11.49 -41.73
CA GLN A 694 -19.47 11.94 -40.68
C GLN A 694 -18.78 13.25 -41.06
N ALA A 695 -18.74 14.18 -40.10
CA ALA A 695 -17.86 15.33 -40.19
C ALA A 695 -16.40 14.88 -40.20
N SER A 696 -15.55 15.58 -40.94
CA SER A 696 -14.12 15.31 -40.99
C SER A 696 -13.33 16.26 -40.10
N GLU A 697 -12.32 15.73 -39.43
CA GLU A 697 -11.28 16.55 -38.80
C GLU A 697 -10.58 17.41 -39.86
N ILE A 698 -10.36 18.70 -39.58
CA ILE A 698 -9.43 19.51 -40.37
C ILE A 698 -8.03 18.91 -40.21
N PRO A 699 -7.28 18.61 -41.28
CA PRO A 699 -5.99 17.94 -41.18
C PRO A 699 -5.07 18.53 -40.11
N GLY A 700 -4.74 17.70 -39.12
CA GLY A 700 -3.85 18.05 -38.02
C GLY A 700 -4.52 18.61 -36.77
N ALA A 701 -5.83 18.88 -36.76
CA ALA A 701 -6.55 19.52 -35.65
C ALA A 701 -6.39 18.80 -34.30
N SER A 702 -6.55 17.48 -34.25
CA SER A 702 -6.38 16.66 -33.04
C SER A 702 -4.95 16.72 -32.51
N ARG A 703 -3.95 16.66 -33.42
CA ARG A 703 -2.53 16.81 -33.06
C ARG A 703 -2.22 18.23 -32.58
N ALA A 704 -2.79 19.25 -33.22
CA ALA A 704 -2.66 20.66 -32.84
C ALA A 704 -3.26 20.95 -31.46
N VAL A 705 -4.44 20.42 -31.16
CA VAL A 705 -5.09 20.51 -29.84
C VAL A 705 -4.20 19.85 -28.78
N GLN A 706 -3.67 18.65 -29.05
CA GLN A 706 -2.74 17.96 -28.12
C GLN A 706 -1.42 18.73 -27.92
N ALA A 707 -0.87 19.31 -28.99
CA ALA A 707 0.35 20.10 -28.94
C ALA A 707 0.15 21.38 -28.12
N ALA A 708 -0.96 22.11 -28.35
CA ALA A 708 -1.30 23.31 -27.58
C ALA A 708 -1.50 23.02 -26.09
N ARG A 709 -2.13 21.88 -25.74
CA ARG A 709 -2.26 21.41 -24.34
C ARG A 709 -0.94 21.10 -23.67
N SER A 710 0.06 20.72 -24.46
CA SER A 710 1.38 20.34 -23.94
C SER A 710 2.26 21.57 -23.64
N ILE A 711 1.81 22.78 -23.97
CA ILE A 711 2.53 24.02 -23.67
C ILE A 711 2.34 24.41 -22.19
N PRO A 712 3.42 24.58 -21.41
CA PRO A 712 3.33 24.99 -20.01
C PRO A 712 2.59 26.33 -19.81
N GLY A 713 1.69 26.38 -18.84
CA GLY A 713 0.87 27.54 -18.49
C GLY A 713 -0.34 27.79 -19.41
N CYS A 714 -0.55 26.95 -20.42
CA CYS A 714 -1.69 27.03 -21.34
C CYS A 714 -2.85 26.12 -20.93
N VAL A 715 -4.07 26.63 -21.03
CA VAL A 715 -5.32 25.88 -20.96
C VAL A 715 -6.02 26.04 -22.29
N ILE A 716 -6.54 24.95 -22.86
CA ILE A 716 -7.30 25.01 -24.09
C ILE A 716 -8.80 25.13 -23.81
N GLY A 717 -9.50 25.83 -24.69
CA GLY A 717 -10.93 26.00 -24.67
C GLY A 717 -11.52 26.16 -26.07
N LEU A 718 -12.84 26.27 -26.13
CA LEU A 718 -13.58 26.50 -27.38
C LEU A 718 -14.08 27.95 -27.46
N LEU A 719 -14.07 28.53 -28.64
CA LEU A 719 -14.81 29.75 -28.93
C LEU A 719 -15.51 29.56 -30.27
N THR A 720 -16.78 29.19 -30.23
CA THR A 720 -17.52 28.76 -31.42
C THR A 720 -18.86 29.47 -31.55
N GLY A 721 -19.29 29.63 -32.81
CA GLY A 721 -20.59 30.22 -33.15
C GLY A 721 -21.70 29.18 -33.02
N SER A 722 -21.33 27.92 -32.83
CA SER A 722 -22.24 26.81 -32.55
C SER A 722 -22.80 26.90 -31.13
N THR A 723 -24.03 26.41 -30.94
CA THR A 723 -24.51 26.04 -29.59
C THR A 723 -23.59 25.00 -28.95
N GLU A 724 -23.56 24.89 -27.61
CA GLU A 724 -22.72 23.87 -26.95
C GLU A 724 -23.11 22.45 -27.40
N ALA A 725 -24.42 22.20 -27.56
CA ALA A 725 -24.93 20.93 -28.04
C ALA A 725 -24.42 20.59 -29.45
N THR A 726 -24.51 21.52 -30.39
CA THR A 726 -24.05 21.30 -31.77
C THR A 726 -22.52 21.23 -31.86
N ALA A 727 -21.79 22.02 -31.07
CA ALA A 727 -20.33 21.95 -30.95
C ALA A 727 -19.86 20.55 -30.53
N ARG A 728 -20.49 19.96 -29.51
CA ARG A 728 -20.19 18.60 -29.05
C ARG A 728 -20.42 17.56 -30.15
N ILE A 729 -21.58 17.63 -30.82
CA ILE A 729 -21.95 16.71 -31.90
C ILE A 729 -20.93 16.76 -33.04
N LYS A 730 -20.50 17.97 -33.46
CA LYS A 730 -19.52 18.18 -34.53
C LYS A 730 -18.15 17.58 -34.16
N LEU A 731 -17.65 17.89 -32.96
CA LEU A 731 -16.35 17.40 -32.50
C LEU A 731 -16.33 15.87 -32.35
N GLU A 732 -17.34 15.29 -31.72
CA GLU A 732 -17.44 13.84 -31.52
C GLU A 732 -17.56 13.10 -32.87
N SER A 733 -18.32 13.64 -33.83
CA SER A 733 -18.40 13.06 -35.17
C SER A 733 -17.07 13.07 -35.92
N ALA A 734 -16.20 14.05 -35.65
CA ALA A 734 -14.88 14.18 -36.26
C ALA A 734 -13.77 13.45 -35.47
N GLY A 735 -14.11 12.76 -34.37
CA GLY A 735 -13.15 12.05 -33.54
C GLY A 735 -12.37 12.91 -32.53
N LEU A 736 -12.78 14.17 -32.32
CA LEU A 736 -12.25 15.04 -31.27
C LEU A 736 -13.09 14.94 -30.00
N ASP A 737 -12.45 14.61 -28.88
CA ASP A 737 -13.12 14.53 -27.59
C ASP A 737 -13.40 15.93 -27.02
N PHE A 738 -14.68 16.27 -26.85
CA PHE A 738 -15.12 17.54 -26.25
C PHE A 738 -14.54 17.75 -24.84
N GLY A 739 -14.30 16.67 -24.07
CA GLY A 739 -13.71 16.72 -22.73
C GLY A 739 -12.26 17.22 -22.68
N GLN A 740 -11.63 17.44 -23.83
CA GLN A 740 -10.27 17.99 -23.90
C GLN A 740 -10.23 19.50 -23.65
N PHE A 741 -11.35 20.21 -23.88
CA PHE A 741 -11.47 21.66 -23.73
C PHE A 741 -11.97 22.01 -22.31
N ALA A 742 -11.17 22.75 -21.54
CA ALA A 742 -11.45 22.97 -20.12
C ALA A 742 -12.59 23.98 -19.87
N CYS A 743 -12.77 24.91 -20.80
CA CYS A 743 -13.83 25.92 -20.80
C CYS A 743 -14.05 26.43 -22.22
N GLY A 744 -15.06 27.27 -22.43
CA GLY A 744 -15.25 27.89 -23.74
C GLY A 744 -16.41 28.87 -23.74
N ALA A 745 -16.71 29.42 -24.92
CA ALA A 745 -17.90 30.21 -25.16
C ALA A 745 -18.60 29.75 -26.44
N PHE A 746 -19.92 29.78 -26.40
CA PHE A 746 -20.83 29.18 -27.39
C PHE A 746 -21.90 30.18 -27.79
N SER A 747 -22.74 29.83 -28.76
CA SER A 747 -23.81 30.71 -29.26
C SER A 747 -24.76 31.21 -28.18
N GLU A 748 -24.94 30.46 -27.09
CA GLU A 748 -25.81 30.81 -25.97
C GLU A 748 -25.27 31.98 -25.14
N ASP A 749 -23.98 32.32 -25.26
CA ASP A 749 -23.34 33.39 -24.51
C ASP A 749 -23.60 34.79 -25.10
N GLY A 750 -24.05 34.87 -26.35
CA GLY A 750 -24.41 36.12 -26.99
C GLY A 750 -24.44 36.05 -28.51
N GLU A 751 -25.22 36.93 -29.13
CA GLU A 751 -25.34 37.00 -30.60
C GLU A 751 -24.06 37.55 -31.26
N LEU A 752 -23.38 38.50 -30.62
CA LEU A 752 -22.16 39.11 -31.16
C LEU A 752 -20.93 38.26 -30.83
N ARG A 753 -20.09 38.00 -31.84
CA ARG A 753 -18.85 37.22 -31.71
C ARG A 753 -17.89 37.79 -30.67
N GLU A 754 -17.86 39.12 -30.51
CA GLU A 754 -17.05 39.84 -29.53
C GLU A 754 -17.46 39.63 -28.05
N ILE A 755 -18.64 39.06 -27.79
CA ILE A 755 -19.10 38.72 -26.43
C ILE A 755 -18.50 37.39 -25.96
N LEU A 756 -18.11 36.51 -26.89
CA LEU A 756 -17.63 35.17 -26.58
C LEU A 756 -16.26 35.14 -25.86
N PRO A 757 -15.22 35.91 -26.26
CA PRO A 757 -13.95 35.88 -25.55
C PRO A 757 -14.05 36.31 -24.07
N PRO A 758 -14.79 37.38 -23.69
CA PRO A 758 -15.05 37.71 -22.29
C PRO A 758 -15.74 36.58 -21.52
N ALA A 759 -16.74 35.90 -22.10
CA ALA A 759 -17.42 34.78 -21.46
C ALA A 759 -16.46 33.60 -21.19
N ALA A 760 -15.61 33.26 -22.16
CA ALA A 760 -14.60 32.22 -22.01
C ALA A 760 -13.56 32.58 -20.92
N ARG A 761 -13.10 33.84 -20.88
CA ARG A 761 -12.20 34.34 -19.82
C ARG A 761 -12.83 34.30 -18.43
N ALA A 762 -14.13 34.61 -18.31
CA ALA A 762 -14.86 34.54 -17.05
C ALA A 762 -14.96 33.09 -16.54
N ARG A 763 -15.26 32.12 -17.41
CA ARG A 763 -15.28 30.69 -17.05
C ARG A 763 -13.89 30.19 -16.67
N PHE A 764 -12.84 30.63 -17.37
CA PHE A 764 -11.47 30.36 -16.94
C PHE A 764 -11.20 30.90 -15.53
N ALA A 765 -11.61 32.14 -15.23
CA ALA A 765 -11.43 32.73 -13.91
C ALA A 765 -12.18 31.98 -12.80
N GLN A 766 -13.38 31.46 -13.09
CA GLN A 766 -14.13 30.61 -12.17
C GLN A 766 -13.41 29.28 -11.89
N LEU A 767 -12.78 28.68 -12.90
CA LEU A 767 -12.07 27.41 -12.78
C LEU A 767 -10.72 27.54 -12.07
N PHE A 768 -9.99 28.64 -12.30
CA PHE A 768 -8.60 28.78 -11.87
C PHE A 768 -8.36 29.88 -10.82
N GLY A 769 -9.41 30.59 -10.40
CA GLY A 769 -9.33 31.64 -9.36
C GLY A 769 -8.70 32.96 -9.82
N GLN A 770 -8.33 33.08 -11.10
CA GLN A 770 -7.76 34.28 -11.71
C GLN A 770 -8.09 34.34 -13.21
N ALA A 771 -8.21 35.54 -13.78
CA ALA A 771 -8.34 35.70 -15.23
C ALA A 771 -7.03 35.29 -15.95
N PRO A 772 -7.09 34.84 -17.22
CA PRO A 772 -5.87 34.54 -17.96
C PRO A 772 -5.11 35.84 -18.28
N ASP A 773 -3.78 35.80 -18.19
CA ASP A 773 -2.91 36.89 -18.61
C ASP A 773 -2.90 37.09 -20.12
N VAL A 774 -2.96 35.99 -20.87
CA VAL A 774 -3.00 36.01 -22.33
C VAL A 774 -4.16 35.14 -22.80
N THR A 775 -4.93 35.62 -23.76
CA THR A 775 -5.91 34.79 -24.47
C THR A 775 -5.55 34.76 -25.94
N VAL A 776 -5.43 33.57 -26.51
CA VAL A 776 -5.11 33.36 -27.92
C VAL A 776 -6.32 32.73 -28.59
N LEU A 777 -6.88 33.36 -29.63
CA LEU A 777 -7.93 32.80 -30.47
C LEU A 777 -7.32 32.23 -31.74
N ILE A 778 -7.67 30.99 -32.05
CA ILE A 778 -7.31 30.28 -33.27
C ILE A 778 -8.58 30.10 -34.09
N GLY A 779 -8.63 30.68 -35.29
CA GLY A 779 -9.81 30.68 -36.15
C GLY A 779 -9.47 30.92 -37.62
N ASP A 780 -10.44 30.75 -38.51
CA ASP A 780 -10.28 30.85 -39.97
C ASP A 780 -11.06 32.02 -40.60
N THR A 781 -11.81 32.81 -39.82
CA THR A 781 -12.66 33.88 -40.38
C THR A 781 -12.20 35.30 -40.01
N PRO A 782 -12.47 36.31 -40.87
CA PRO A 782 -12.31 37.72 -40.52
C PRO A 782 -13.04 38.14 -39.25
N ARG A 783 -14.16 37.49 -38.91
CA ARG A 783 -14.94 37.77 -37.71
C ARG A 783 -14.22 37.28 -36.44
N ASP A 784 -13.45 36.19 -36.53
CA ASP A 784 -12.60 35.76 -35.43
C ASP A 784 -11.48 36.76 -35.18
N VAL A 785 -10.87 37.29 -36.26
CA VAL A 785 -9.87 38.37 -36.15
C VAL A 785 -10.48 39.58 -35.45
N GLN A 786 -11.65 40.02 -35.89
CA GLN A 786 -12.33 41.18 -35.32
C GLN A 786 -12.69 40.97 -33.84
N ALA A 787 -13.23 39.80 -33.49
CA ALA A 787 -13.56 39.47 -32.10
C ALA A 787 -12.32 39.41 -31.21
N ALA A 788 -11.21 38.85 -31.71
CA ALA A 788 -9.95 38.85 -30.98
C ALA A 788 -9.43 40.27 -30.76
N LEU A 789 -9.36 41.10 -31.81
CA LEU A 789 -8.87 42.48 -31.71
C LEU A 789 -9.75 43.35 -30.80
N ALA A 790 -11.08 43.23 -30.91
CA ALA A 790 -12.01 44.00 -30.09
C ALA A 790 -11.91 43.69 -28.59
N THR A 791 -11.46 42.48 -28.23
CA THR A 791 -11.39 41.99 -26.84
C THR A 791 -9.96 41.91 -26.31
N GLY A 792 -8.98 42.35 -27.08
CA GLY A 792 -7.56 42.26 -26.74
C GLY A 792 -7.07 40.82 -26.59
N CYS A 793 -7.63 39.88 -27.36
CA CYS A 793 -7.03 38.57 -27.55
C CYS A 793 -5.96 38.63 -28.64
N GLU A 794 -4.93 37.82 -28.48
CA GLU A 794 -4.02 37.50 -29.58
C GLU A 794 -4.75 36.59 -30.58
N PHE A 795 -4.41 36.69 -31.87
CA PHE A 795 -5.06 35.92 -32.92
C PHE A 795 -4.04 35.15 -33.77
N ILE A 796 -4.33 33.88 -34.02
CA ILE A 796 -3.62 33.02 -34.96
C ILE A 796 -4.63 32.55 -36.01
N GLY A 797 -4.45 32.99 -37.25
CA GLY A 797 -5.29 32.58 -38.36
C GLY A 797 -4.88 31.22 -38.91
N VAL A 798 -5.85 30.43 -39.35
CA VAL A 798 -5.63 29.24 -40.21
C VAL A 798 -6.36 29.42 -41.53
N THR A 799 -5.79 28.97 -42.65
CA THR A 799 -6.41 29.12 -43.98
C THR A 799 -7.19 27.88 -44.43
N THR A 800 -7.71 27.11 -43.47
CA THR A 800 -8.43 25.86 -43.70
C THR A 800 -9.93 26.05 -43.93
N GLY A 801 -10.47 27.23 -43.59
CA GLY A 801 -11.84 27.63 -43.88
C GLY A 801 -12.00 28.39 -45.21
N PRO A 802 -13.12 29.11 -45.41
CA PRO A 802 -13.45 29.73 -46.69
C PRO A 802 -12.60 30.98 -47.02
N TYR A 803 -11.81 31.48 -46.06
CA TYR A 803 -11.00 32.68 -46.24
C TYR A 803 -9.50 32.37 -46.31
N GLY A 804 -8.86 32.81 -47.39
CA GLY A 804 -7.41 32.72 -47.53
C GLY A 804 -6.66 33.82 -46.76
N ARG A 805 -5.32 33.68 -46.72
CA ARG A 805 -4.37 34.59 -46.05
C ARG A 805 -4.68 36.08 -46.25
N ALA A 806 -4.86 36.52 -47.50
CA ALA A 806 -5.09 37.93 -47.82
C ALA A 806 -6.38 38.52 -47.19
N SER A 807 -7.38 37.69 -46.90
CA SER A 807 -8.60 38.13 -46.21
C SER A 807 -8.38 38.28 -44.72
N LEU A 808 -7.66 37.34 -44.09
CA LEU A 808 -7.31 37.41 -42.68
C LEU A 808 -6.33 38.57 -42.38
N GLU A 809 -5.35 38.81 -43.26
CA GLU A 809 -4.43 39.95 -43.14
C GLU A 809 -5.17 41.29 -43.23
N ARG A 810 -6.10 41.43 -44.18
CA ARG A 810 -6.95 42.63 -44.30
C ARG A 810 -7.82 42.85 -43.06
N ALA A 811 -8.24 41.78 -42.39
CA ALA A 811 -8.99 41.85 -41.14
C ALA A 811 -8.10 42.18 -39.92
N GLY A 812 -6.76 42.11 -40.07
CA GLY A 812 -5.78 42.48 -39.05
C GLY A 812 -4.99 41.32 -38.45
N ALA A 813 -5.10 40.10 -38.98
CA ALA A 813 -4.32 38.95 -38.50
C ALA A 813 -2.83 39.11 -38.85
N ARG A 814 -1.95 38.95 -37.86
CA ARG A 814 -0.49 39.09 -38.02
C ARG A 814 0.25 37.76 -38.07
N VAL A 815 -0.36 36.70 -37.53
CA VAL A 815 0.17 35.34 -37.53
C VAL A 815 -0.86 34.46 -38.21
N ILE A 816 -0.49 33.84 -39.34
CA ILE A 816 -1.38 32.99 -40.13
C ILE A 816 -0.62 31.74 -40.56
N LEU A 817 -1.18 30.59 -40.22
CA LEU A 817 -0.72 29.26 -40.61
C LEU A 817 -1.54 28.77 -41.81
N GLU A 818 -0.93 27.97 -42.69
CA GLU A 818 -1.64 27.41 -43.84
C GLU A 818 -2.64 26.32 -43.41
N ASN A 819 -2.28 25.53 -42.40
CA ASN A 819 -3.06 24.45 -41.81
C ASN A 819 -2.59 24.14 -40.38
N LEU A 820 -3.14 23.07 -39.78
CA LEU A 820 -2.82 22.61 -38.43
C LEU A 820 -1.90 21.37 -38.39
N ASP A 821 -1.38 20.91 -39.54
CA ASP A 821 -0.52 19.72 -39.59
C ASP A 821 0.86 19.95 -38.98
N ASP A 822 1.39 21.18 -39.11
CA ASP A 822 2.65 21.58 -38.49
C ASP A 822 2.41 22.09 -37.05
N THR A 823 2.40 21.14 -36.12
CA THR A 823 2.23 21.42 -34.69
C THR A 823 3.37 22.25 -34.09
N GLU A 824 4.58 22.18 -34.66
CA GLU A 824 5.73 22.94 -34.17
C GLU A 824 5.58 24.43 -34.50
N SER A 825 5.13 24.73 -35.72
CA SER A 825 4.75 26.08 -36.13
C SER A 825 3.61 26.64 -35.28
N LEU A 826 2.60 25.83 -34.94
CA LEU A 826 1.53 26.24 -34.04
C LEU A 826 2.05 26.57 -32.63
N CYS A 827 2.85 25.69 -32.03
CA CYS A 827 3.44 25.94 -30.72
C CYS A 827 4.34 27.19 -30.71
N THR A 828 5.09 27.40 -31.80
CA THR A 828 5.93 28.59 -32.00
C THR A 828 5.11 29.86 -32.14
N ALA A 829 3.99 29.81 -32.88
CA ALA A 829 3.04 30.91 -33.02
C ALA A 829 2.43 31.28 -31.66
N ILE A 830 1.92 30.30 -30.90
CA ILE A 830 1.39 30.49 -29.53
C ILE A 830 2.47 31.10 -28.63
N GLY A 831 3.70 30.58 -28.67
CA GLY A 831 4.82 31.12 -27.89
C GLY A 831 5.19 32.57 -28.28
N THR A 832 5.06 32.92 -29.56
CA THR A 832 5.38 34.26 -30.07
C THR A 832 4.38 35.29 -29.60
N VAL A 833 3.08 35.00 -29.74
CA VAL A 833 2.01 35.91 -29.29
C VAL A 833 2.01 36.06 -27.77
N ARG A 834 2.33 35.00 -27.01
CA ARG A 834 2.52 35.07 -25.54
C ARG A 834 3.65 36.03 -25.14
N ARG A 835 4.79 36.00 -25.84
CA ARG A 835 5.93 36.88 -25.56
C ARG A 835 5.62 38.33 -25.90
N GLN A 836 4.91 38.59 -27.00
CA GLN A 836 4.52 39.94 -27.41
C GLN A 836 3.55 40.57 -26.40
N ALA A 837 2.53 39.84 -25.96
CA ALA A 837 1.60 40.29 -24.93
C ALA A 837 2.30 40.55 -23.58
N SER A 838 3.29 39.72 -23.22
CA SER A 838 4.07 39.86 -21.99
C SER A 838 5.05 41.05 -22.01
N ALA A 839 5.63 41.37 -23.17
CA ALA A 839 6.52 42.53 -23.35
C ALA A 839 5.76 43.86 -23.25
N PHE A 840 4.54 43.92 -23.78
CA PHE A 840 3.67 45.10 -23.69
C PHE A 840 3.25 45.40 -22.24
N ARG A 841 2.96 44.37 -21.43
CA ARG A 841 2.61 44.52 -20.01
C ARG A 841 3.77 44.91 -19.08
N ARG A 842 5.04 44.75 -19.48
CA ARG A 842 6.21 45.19 -18.69
C ARG A 842 6.59 46.66 -18.93
N LEU A 843 6.02 47.29 -19.95
CA LEU A 843 6.26 48.69 -20.33
C LEU A 843 5.18 49.65 -19.80
N ILE A 844 4.15 49.12 -19.16
CA ILE A 844 3.05 49.82 -18.48
C ILE A 844 3.21 49.54 -16.98
#